data_AF-A0A4R4XTK0-F1
#
_entry.id   AF-A0A4R4XTK0-F1
#
_cell.length_a   1.000
_cell.length_b   1.000
_cell.length_c   1.000
_cell.angle_alpha   90.00
_cell.angle_beta   90.00
_cell.angle_gamma   90.00
#
_symmetry.space_group_name_H-M   'P 1'
#
loop_
_entity.id
_entity.type
_entity.pdbx_description
1 polymer ?
#
loop_
_entity_poly.entity_id
_entity_poly.type
_entity_poly.pdbx_seq_one_letter_code
_entity_poly.pdbx_strand_id
1 'polypeptide(L)'
;MPDFALPADIPLGPFEGTQINVHAAKGKSARLHADRSCSSLRTKDIRSLTLPLNAETIGRMCRHCGVWGRWARPGTALNVFLQAITGMGLCYELAIYSAPDDEECTEEDVSRAVLRLREGDYPPEESENEDLWPEFGEARSTREAVFQRWASAAESLHRALTTVRQYPWLEPWARPMLAQKSEYVEASRETAARFCRPEALKVATAVFQTPDPELPAEDPDFSVLGDATTVRSRLHRLWLRWKESVASDWLTPDQHSLLIYDLERGIERKRKKRDLVLTRGEELISEWVAQAQAKADAHPDLMGQPVLARVPKSETDEGRHRGDFDESVTHWDLGVLATYTVEADWGRRTMLLRVPAAIGERLLAGGSTLDCEPGDDGLPAPSDTREGDGSLTPGILDDAPVAERRPITAAHLRALRAADTPATEQLAIVFSAENGVEVLPVSVVEKRCETGWRGVFIAAASDLPASVIDPWTQRIAEKDHADPERVWTHRHRSPRDQGFAQHLGVATGEAWLQASLSAPYHSAAERDRALRCLALARNVDDLRILDDLTAYRNRTIPVAVWNALLATEGLDLQPFQQENETEFLGGGIGAPLSVLADVQIYTTDADPATMGKGHSPYCSHSRGAGVTKYYDLLTAADLLGNEDFDWCSQCGGYAPRRLTDPQLGYYRAAHRLQAIAQRLRSEHSQPNAQELATMRSELDELREWRPGDDTGWRGAAARRWRAIVRDLVARASKR
;
A
#
# COMPACT_ATOMS: atom_id res chain seq x y z
N MET A 1 -2.39 -34.24 -0.55
CA MET A 1 -2.63 -32.80 -0.30
C MET A 1 -3.83 -32.69 0.64
N PRO A 2 -3.67 -32.01 1.78
CA PRO A 2 -4.78 -31.76 2.70
C PRO A 2 -5.92 -31.01 1.98
N ASP A 3 -7.17 -31.31 2.33
CA ASP A 3 -8.34 -30.61 1.79
C ASP A 3 -8.50 -29.29 2.56
N PHE A 4 -7.87 -28.21 2.08
CA PHE A 4 -7.96 -26.87 2.67
C PHE A 4 -9.26 -26.13 2.32
N ALA A 5 -10.23 -26.85 1.75
CA ALA A 5 -11.52 -26.28 1.41
C ALA A 5 -12.29 -25.89 2.69
N LEU A 6 -13.13 -24.87 2.57
CA LEU A 6 -14.02 -24.44 3.65
C LEU A 6 -14.84 -25.63 4.19
N PRO A 7 -14.68 -26.03 5.46
CA PRO A 7 -15.39 -27.18 6.01
C PRO A 7 -16.84 -26.82 6.32
N ALA A 8 -17.76 -27.78 6.13
CA ALA A 8 -19.20 -27.51 6.19
C ALA A 8 -19.72 -27.21 7.61
N ASP A 9 -18.97 -27.59 8.64
CA ASP A 9 -19.27 -27.37 10.06
C ASP A 9 -18.65 -26.07 10.62
N ILE A 10 -17.94 -25.29 9.79
CA ILE A 10 -17.35 -24.01 10.23
C ILE A 10 -18.47 -23.06 10.70
N PRO A 11 -18.36 -22.46 11.91
CA PRO A 11 -19.34 -21.50 12.36
C PRO A 11 -19.20 -20.20 11.56
N LEU A 12 -20.19 -19.90 10.71
CA LEU A 12 -20.23 -18.64 9.95
C LEU A 12 -20.64 -17.44 10.81
N GLY A 13 -21.12 -17.70 12.04
CA GLY A 13 -21.54 -16.68 12.98
C GLY A 13 -22.62 -15.78 12.37
N PRO A 14 -22.44 -14.45 12.35
CA PRO A 14 -23.44 -13.53 11.82
C PRO A 14 -23.57 -13.60 10.28
N PHE A 15 -22.64 -14.24 9.57
CA PHE A 15 -22.70 -14.41 8.11
C PHE A 15 -23.57 -15.60 7.66
N GLU A 16 -23.99 -16.47 8.58
CA GLU A 16 -24.88 -17.60 8.28
C GLU A 16 -26.17 -17.10 7.59
N GLY A 17 -26.53 -17.71 6.46
CA GLY A 17 -27.71 -17.36 5.68
C GLY A 17 -27.54 -16.20 4.70
N THR A 18 -26.38 -15.52 4.68
CA THR A 18 -26.09 -14.45 3.72
C THR A 18 -26.20 -14.98 2.29
N GLN A 19 -26.86 -14.23 1.42
CA GLN A 19 -27.08 -14.65 0.03
C GLN A 19 -25.79 -14.53 -0.79
N ILE A 20 -25.34 -15.64 -1.36
CA ILE A 20 -24.19 -15.69 -2.28
C ILE A 20 -24.62 -16.09 -3.69
N ASN A 21 -23.93 -15.52 -4.67
CA ASN A 21 -24.12 -15.88 -6.07
C ASN A 21 -23.22 -17.07 -6.43
N VAL A 22 -23.80 -18.11 -7.00
CA VAL A 22 -23.09 -19.34 -7.36
C VAL A 22 -23.44 -19.79 -8.76
N HIS A 23 -22.53 -20.56 -9.35
CA HIS A 23 -22.69 -21.15 -10.67
C HIS A 23 -22.68 -22.67 -10.60
N ALA A 24 -23.58 -23.32 -11.32
CA ALA A 24 -23.68 -24.78 -11.31
C ALA A 24 -24.14 -25.34 -12.66
N ALA A 25 -23.78 -26.60 -12.91
CA ALA A 25 -24.37 -27.39 -13.98
C ALA A 25 -25.85 -27.70 -13.69
N LYS A 26 -26.60 -28.11 -14.71
CA LYS A 26 -28.01 -28.50 -14.57
C LYS A 26 -28.14 -29.76 -13.71
N GLY A 27 -28.56 -29.62 -12.46
CA GLY A 27 -28.84 -30.73 -11.54
C GLY A 27 -28.98 -30.26 -10.09
N LYS A 28 -29.82 -30.93 -9.29
CA LYS A 28 -30.05 -30.54 -7.88
C LYS A 28 -28.83 -30.79 -6.98
N SER A 29 -28.02 -31.82 -7.29
CA SER A 29 -26.80 -32.18 -6.57
C SER A 29 -25.52 -31.67 -7.23
N ALA A 30 -25.63 -30.79 -8.23
CA ALA A 30 -24.47 -30.26 -8.92
C ALA A 30 -23.57 -29.47 -7.94
N ARG A 31 -22.26 -29.61 -8.14
CA ARG A 31 -21.26 -28.80 -7.43
C ARG A 31 -21.44 -27.32 -7.76
N LEU A 32 -21.20 -26.48 -6.76
CA LEU A 32 -21.29 -25.03 -6.85
C LEU A 32 -19.91 -24.45 -7.16
N HIS A 33 -19.87 -23.42 -7.98
CA HIS A 33 -18.65 -22.74 -8.41
C HIS A 33 -18.78 -21.24 -8.17
N ALA A 34 -17.70 -20.61 -7.74
CA ALA A 34 -17.62 -19.16 -7.54
C ALA A 34 -17.59 -18.40 -8.89
N ASP A 35 -17.04 -19.02 -9.94
CA ASP A 35 -16.87 -18.39 -11.26
C ASP A 35 -17.42 -19.30 -12.38
N ARG A 36 -18.05 -18.69 -13.39
CA ARG A 36 -18.54 -19.37 -14.60
C ARG A 36 -17.41 -19.94 -15.45
N SER A 37 -16.22 -19.36 -15.37
CA SER A 37 -15.00 -19.76 -16.08
C SER A 37 -14.20 -20.84 -15.36
N CYS A 38 -14.67 -21.33 -14.21
CA CYS A 38 -13.99 -22.38 -13.46
C CYS A 38 -13.74 -23.62 -14.34
N SER A 39 -12.49 -24.04 -14.46
CA SER A 39 -12.08 -25.20 -15.28
C SER A 39 -12.74 -26.52 -14.84
N SER A 40 -13.18 -26.61 -13.59
CA SER A 40 -13.92 -27.76 -13.06
C SER A 40 -15.41 -27.76 -13.47
N LEU A 41 -15.93 -26.64 -13.95
CA LEU A 41 -17.30 -26.51 -14.49
C LEU A 41 -17.31 -26.94 -15.97
N ARG A 42 -17.27 -28.26 -16.19
CA ARG A 42 -17.16 -28.87 -17.54
C ARG A 42 -18.50 -28.93 -18.29
N THR A 43 -19.20 -27.80 -18.41
CA THR A 43 -20.46 -27.72 -19.16
C THR A 43 -20.66 -26.34 -19.80
N LYS A 44 -21.39 -26.30 -20.92
CA LYS A 44 -21.83 -25.04 -21.55
C LYS A 44 -23.15 -24.52 -20.95
N ASP A 45 -23.95 -25.40 -20.36
CA ASP A 45 -25.24 -25.06 -19.75
C ASP A 45 -25.08 -24.67 -18.27
N ILE A 46 -24.60 -23.45 -18.04
CA ILE A 46 -24.31 -22.92 -16.70
C ILE A 46 -25.51 -22.13 -16.18
N ARG A 47 -26.03 -22.50 -15.00
CA ARG A 47 -27.03 -21.73 -14.27
C ARG A 47 -26.37 -20.88 -13.20
N SER A 48 -26.77 -19.61 -13.12
CA SER A 48 -26.47 -18.74 -11.98
C SER A 48 -27.64 -18.80 -11.00
N LEU A 49 -27.32 -19.00 -9.72
CA LEU A 49 -28.27 -19.13 -8.63
C LEU A 49 -27.82 -18.22 -7.49
N THR A 50 -28.78 -17.76 -6.69
CA THR A 50 -28.50 -17.10 -5.42
C THR A 50 -28.95 -18.06 -4.32
N LEU A 51 -28.03 -18.44 -3.43
CA LEU A 51 -28.26 -19.41 -2.36
C LEU A 51 -27.80 -18.82 -1.01
N PRO A 52 -28.44 -19.20 0.11
CA PRO A 52 -27.94 -18.86 1.43
C PRO A 52 -26.61 -19.58 1.70
N LEU A 53 -25.64 -18.87 2.25
CA LEU A 53 -24.39 -19.44 2.75
C LEU A 53 -24.68 -20.20 4.06
N ASN A 54 -24.59 -21.52 4.00
CA ASN A 54 -24.81 -22.44 5.11
C ASN A 54 -24.05 -23.75 4.87
N ALA A 55 -24.11 -24.67 5.83
CA ALA A 55 -23.44 -25.97 5.75
C ALA A 55 -23.79 -26.77 4.48
N GLU A 56 -25.05 -26.75 4.01
CA GLU A 56 -25.47 -27.46 2.80
C GLU A 56 -24.81 -26.87 1.54
N THR A 57 -24.82 -25.54 1.43
CA THR A 57 -24.18 -24.82 0.33
C THR A 57 -22.68 -25.04 0.32
N ILE A 58 -22.02 -24.96 1.48
CA ILE A 58 -20.58 -25.20 1.63
C ILE A 58 -20.23 -26.64 1.22
N GLY A 59 -20.99 -27.64 1.69
CA GLY A 59 -20.77 -29.05 1.34
C GLY A 59 -20.86 -29.33 -0.16
N ARG A 60 -21.52 -28.46 -0.92
CA ARG A 60 -21.63 -28.55 -2.39
C ARG A 60 -20.60 -27.72 -3.15
N MET A 61 -19.79 -26.90 -2.49
CA MET A 61 -18.75 -26.12 -3.15
C MET A 61 -17.77 -27.04 -3.90
N CYS A 62 -17.36 -26.61 -5.08
CA CYS A 62 -16.27 -27.22 -5.83
C CYS A 62 -14.97 -27.04 -5.02
N ARG A 63 -14.17 -28.10 -4.85
CA ARG A 63 -12.91 -28.03 -4.08
C ARG A 63 -11.99 -26.88 -4.50
N HIS A 64 -11.78 -26.69 -5.79
CA HIS A 64 -10.91 -25.63 -6.29
C HIS A 64 -11.44 -24.23 -5.94
N CYS A 65 -12.74 -23.99 -6.14
CA CYS A 65 -13.37 -22.73 -5.75
C CYS A 65 -13.47 -22.59 -4.22
N GLY A 66 -13.68 -23.68 -3.48
CA GLY A 66 -13.76 -23.66 -2.02
C GLY A 66 -12.48 -23.19 -1.33
N VAL A 67 -11.33 -23.34 -2.03
CA VAL A 67 -10.04 -22.83 -1.57
C VAL A 67 -9.74 -21.45 -2.13
N TRP A 68 -9.86 -21.24 -3.45
CA TRP A 68 -9.36 -20.02 -4.12
C TRP A 68 -10.44 -19.13 -4.75
N GLY A 69 -11.68 -19.57 -4.68
CA GLY A 69 -12.82 -18.89 -5.30
C GLY A 69 -13.27 -17.68 -4.48
N ARG A 70 -13.68 -16.63 -5.19
CA ARG A 70 -14.33 -15.47 -4.60
C ARG A 70 -15.83 -15.72 -4.47
N TRP A 71 -16.24 -16.17 -3.29
CA TRP A 71 -17.65 -16.52 -3.00
C TRP A 71 -18.52 -15.33 -2.60
N ALA A 72 -17.87 -14.21 -2.30
CA ALA A 72 -18.52 -12.94 -2.00
C ALA A 72 -17.93 -11.84 -2.86
N ARG A 73 -18.64 -10.73 -2.92
CA ARG A 73 -18.25 -9.58 -3.73
C ARG A 73 -17.04 -8.88 -3.06
N PRO A 74 -16.00 -8.49 -3.82
CA PRO A 74 -14.87 -7.74 -3.29
C PRO A 74 -15.32 -6.48 -2.54
N GLY A 75 -14.59 -6.09 -1.50
CA GLY A 75 -14.92 -4.90 -0.69
C GLY A 75 -15.99 -5.10 0.39
N THR A 76 -16.55 -6.30 0.52
CA THR A 76 -17.58 -6.63 1.51
C THR A 76 -17.00 -7.35 2.73
N ALA A 77 -17.62 -7.23 3.90
CA ALA A 77 -17.20 -7.88 5.14
C ALA A 77 -17.25 -9.40 5.01
N LEU A 78 -18.24 -9.94 4.27
CA LEU A 78 -18.28 -11.35 3.96
C LEU A 78 -17.06 -11.78 3.13
N ASN A 79 -16.67 -11.00 2.12
CA ASN A 79 -15.48 -11.32 1.33
C ASN A 79 -14.21 -11.30 2.17
N VAL A 80 -14.05 -10.29 3.04
CA VAL A 80 -12.90 -10.22 3.96
C VAL A 80 -12.89 -11.43 4.89
N PHE A 81 -14.03 -11.80 5.48
CA PHE A 81 -14.15 -12.98 6.33
C PHE A 81 -13.83 -14.28 5.59
N LEU A 82 -14.39 -14.48 4.39
CA LEU A 82 -14.14 -15.68 3.60
C LEU A 82 -12.67 -15.77 3.16
N GLN A 83 -12.03 -14.66 2.81
CA GLN A 83 -10.59 -14.63 2.53
C GLN A 83 -9.74 -14.93 3.77
N ALA A 84 -10.17 -14.47 4.96
CA ALA A 84 -9.48 -14.74 6.21
C ALA A 84 -9.52 -16.22 6.61
N ILE A 85 -10.54 -16.98 6.19
CA ILE A 85 -10.70 -18.40 6.56
C ILE A 85 -10.38 -19.40 5.44
N THR A 86 -10.47 -19.01 4.16
CA THR A 86 -10.19 -19.89 2.99
C THR A 86 -8.81 -19.62 2.39
N GLY A 87 -8.41 -20.36 1.36
CA GLY A 87 -7.13 -20.14 0.66
C GLY A 87 -5.94 -20.45 1.56
N MET A 88 -5.11 -19.45 1.83
CA MET A 88 -4.01 -19.50 2.80
C MET A 88 -4.42 -18.92 4.18
N GLY A 89 -5.73 -18.78 4.43
CA GLY A 89 -6.30 -18.29 5.68
C GLY A 89 -6.43 -19.36 6.76
N LEU A 90 -7.35 -19.16 7.71
CA LEU A 90 -7.48 -19.97 8.92
C LEU A 90 -7.54 -21.48 8.68
N CYS A 91 -8.32 -21.97 7.71
CA CYS A 91 -8.43 -23.42 7.47
C CYS A 91 -7.08 -24.02 7.04
N TYR A 92 -6.32 -23.27 6.26
CA TYR A 92 -4.98 -23.66 5.85
C TYR A 92 -4.02 -23.61 7.03
N GLU A 93 -4.02 -22.51 7.79
CA GLU A 93 -3.17 -22.35 8.97
C GLU A 93 -3.46 -23.42 10.03
N LEU A 94 -4.72 -23.80 10.27
CA LEU A 94 -5.04 -24.88 11.22
C LEU A 94 -4.63 -26.27 10.73
N ALA A 95 -4.57 -26.49 9.42
CA ALA A 95 -4.23 -27.78 8.84
C ALA A 95 -2.70 -28.04 8.82
N ILE A 96 -1.90 -27.00 8.56
CA ILE A 96 -0.44 -27.11 8.52
C ILE A 96 0.18 -27.05 9.92
N TYR A 97 1.36 -27.66 10.08
CA TYR A 97 2.10 -27.66 11.34
C TYR A 97 1.24 -28.07 12.56
N SER A 98 0.31 -29.00 12.34
CA SER A 98 -0.60 -29.53 13.36
C SER A 98 -0.15 -30.90 13.89
N ALA A 99 0.73 -31.57 13.13
CA ALA A 99 1.37 -32.83 13.45
C ALA A 99 2.62 -32.99 12.57
N PRO A 100 3.49 -33.96 12.89
CA PRO A 100 4.60 -34.30 12.02
C PRO A 100 4.15 -34.73 10.63
N ASP A 101 4.87 -34.28 9.60
CA ASP A 101 4.65 -34.68 8.20
C ASP A 101 5.77 -35.62 7.73
N ASP A 102 5.56 -36.26 6.57
CA ASP A 102 6.50 -37.24 6.01
C ASP A 102 7.85 -36.61 5.60
N GLU A 103 7.94 -35.28 5.55
CA GLU A 103 9.13 -34.49 5.22
C GLU A 103 9.89 -34.01 6.48
N GLU A 104 9.40 -34.33 7.68
CA GLU A 104 10.04 -33.95 8.94
C GLU A 104 11.24 -34.86 9.28
N CYS A 105 12.30 -34.26 9.82
CA CYS A 105 13.44 -35.01 10.34
C CYS A 105 12.97 -35.97 11.44
N THR A 106 13.40 -37.22 11.38
CA THR A 106 13.03 -38.19 12.42
C THR A 106 13.72 -37.84 13.73
N GLU A 107 13.15 -38.29 14.86
CA GLU A 107 13.79 -38.11 16.18
C GLU A 107 15.20 -38.72 16.24
N GLU A 108 15.44 -39.78 15.46
CA GLU A 108 16.77 -40.38 15.32
C GLU A 108 17.74 -39.44 14.59
N ASP A 109 17.32 -38.84 13.48
CA ASP A 109 18.12 -37.89 12.71
C ASP A 109 18.45 -36.64 13.56
N VAL A 110 17.45 -36.11 14.26
CA VAL A 110 17.62 -34.97 15.18
C VAL A 110 18.60 -35.34 16.29
N SER A 111 18.44 -36.48 16.95
CA SER A 111 19.33 -36.92 18.02
C SER A 111 20.77 -37.09 17.54
N ARG A 112 20.96 -37.67 16.35
CA ARG A 112 22.28 -37.85 15.73
C ARG A 112 22.91 -36.51 15.37
N ALA A 113 22.14 -35.60 14.77
CA ALA A 113 22.61 -34.26 14.42
C ALA A 113 22.97 -33.43 15.67
N VAL A 114 22.15 -33.47 16.73
CA VAL A 114 22.43 -32.81 18.01
C VAL A 114 23.72 -33.35 18.61
N LEU A 115 23.87 -34.68 18.69
CA LEU A 115 25.09 -35.31 19.21
C LEU A 115 26.32 -34.87 18.41
N ARG A 116 26.22 -34.91 17.08
CA ARG A 116 27.30 -34.53 16.18
C ARG A 116 27.70 -33.06 16.34
N LEU A 117 26.73 -32.15 16.46
CA LEU A 117 26.96 -30.72 16.64
C LEU A 117 27.32 -30.34 18.08
N ARG A 118 27.06 -31.18 19.10
CA ARG A 118 27.39 -30.94 20.51
C ARG A 118 28.73 -31.55 20.94
N GLU A 119 29.02 -32.77 20.49
CA GLU A 119 30.17 -33.56 20.91
C GLU A 119 31.25 -33.68 19.82
N GLY A 120 30.89 -33.46 18.56
CA GLY A 120 31.85 -33.46 17.47
C GLY A 120 32.65 -32.16 17.42
N ASP A 121 33.98 -32.29 17.36
CA ASP A 121 34.84 -31.20 16.94
C ASP A 121 34.47 -30.76 15.52
N TYR A 122 34.53 -29.45 15.26
CA TYR A 122 34.40 -28.92 13.91
C TYR A 122 35.45 -29.62 13.01
N PRO A 123 35.05 -30.31 11.93
CA PRO A 123 36.00 -31.10 11.15
C PRO A 123 37.12 -30.20 10.62
N PRO A 124 38.41 -30.57 10.80
CA PRO A 124 39.50 -29.83 10.18
C PRO A 124 39.39 -29.93 8.65
N GLU A 125 39.78 -28.87 7.93
CA GLU A 125 39.76 -28.86 6.45
C GLU A 125 40.62 -29.99 5.86
N GLU A 126 41.66 -30.43 6.56
CA GLU A 126 42.56 -31.53 6.19
C GLU A 126 42.21 -32.86 6.90
N SER A 127 40.93 -33.13 7.13
CA SER A 127 40.50 -34.44 7.66
C SER A 127 40.83 -35.57 6.68
N GLU A 128 41.59 -36.58 7.13
CA GLU A 128 41.84 -37.83 6.38
C GLU A 128 40.56 -38.67 6.17
N ASN A 129 39.49 -38.37 6.90
CA ASN A 129 38.20 -39.02 6.75
C ASN A 129 37.27 -38.11 5.91
N GLU A 130 37.09 -38.49 4.64
CA GLU A 130 36.29 -37.79 3.64
C GLU A 130 34.78 -37.73 4.00
N ASP A 131 34.30 -38.60 4.88
CA ASP A 131 32.89 -38.70 5.26
C ASP A 131 32.48 -37.71 6.37
N LEU A 132 33.43 -37.10 7.11
CA LEU A 132 33.12 -36.23 8.26
C LEU A 132 32.47 -34.89 7.85
N TRP A 133 32.84 -34.34 6.69
CA TRP A 133 32.32 -33.06 6.18
C TRP A 133 30.87 -33.17 5.67
N PRO A 134 30.51 -34.17 4.84
CA PRO A 134 29.12 -34.44 4.48
C PRO A 134 28.22 -34.63 5.70
N GLU A 135 28.61 -35.47 6.67
CA GLU A 135 27.81 -35.74 7.87
C GLU A 135 27.63 -34.48 8.75
N PHE A 136 28.66 -33.64 8.86
CA PHE A 136 28.56 -32.38 9.60
C PHE A 136 27.67 -31.36 8.85
N GLY A 137 27.75 -31.32 7.52
CA GLY A 137 26.85 -30.53 6.67
C GLY A 137 25.39 -30.95 6.77
N GLU A 138 25.11 -32.25 6.82
CA GLU A 138 23.77 -32.81 7.04
C GLU A 138 23.24 -32.44 8.43
N ALA A 139 24.08 -32.53 9.47
CA ALA A 139 23.70 -32.13 10.83
C ALA A 139 23.37 -30.62 10.92
N ARG A 140 24.13 -29.76 10.24
CA ARG A 140 23.84 -28.32 10.13
C ARG A 140 22.52 -28.05 9.41
N SER A 141 22.32 -28.71 8.27
CA SER A 141 21.08 -28.60 7.48
C SER A 141 19.87 -29.05 8.30
N THR A 142 20.02 -30.10 9.11
CA THR A 142 19.00 -30.59 10.04
C THR A 142 18.66 -29.53 11.09
N ARG A 143 19.66 -28.89 11.71
CA ARG A 143 19.42 -27.78 12.66
C ARG A 143 18.65 -26.64 12.01
N GLU A 144 19.11 -26.16 10.84
CA GLU A 144 18.49 -25.05 10.12
C GLU A 144 17.03 -25.38 9.76
N ALA A 145 16.77 -26.61 9.27
CA ALA A 145 15.42 -27.08 8.99
C ALA A 145 14.53 -27.13 10.24
N VAL A 146 15.05 -27.57 11.39
CA VAL A 146 14.31 -27.62 12.66
C VAL A 146 13.94 -26.21 13.14
N PHE A 147 14.87 -25.25 13.09
CA PHE A 147 14.59 -23.86 13.47
C PHE A 147 13.58 -23.20 12.53
N GLN A 148 13.79 -23.33 11.22
CA GLN A 148 12.88 -22.78 10.22
C GLN A 148 11.46 -23.34 10.39
N ARG A 149 11.34 -24.64 10.69
CA ARG A 149 10.06 -25.30 10.92
C ARG A 149 9.37 -24.82 12.19
N TRP A 150 10.10 -24.71 13.30
CA TRP A 150 9.57 -24.14 14.53
C TRP A 150 9.09 -22.69 14.34
N ALA A 151 9.91 -21.83 13.74
CA ALA A 151 9.56 -20.44 13.43
C ALA A 151 8.32 -20.35 12.53
N SER A 152 8.23 -21.19 11.50
CA SER A 152 7.08 -21.27 10.60
C SER A 152 5.81 -21.76 11.31
N ALA A 153 5.94 -22.75 12.21
CA ALA A 153 4.83 -23.27 13.00
C ALA A 153 4.31 -22.21 14.00
N ALA A 154 5.21 -21.50 14.67
CA ALA A 154 4.90 -20.39 15.58
C ALA A 154 4.17 -19.25 14.85
N GLU A 155 4.67 -18.85 13.67
CA GLU A 155 4.06 -17.83 12.82
C GLU A 155 2.66 -18.26 12.34
N SER A 156 2.55 -19.51 11.93
CA SER A 156 1.29 -20.11 11.51
C SER A 156 0.27 -20.18 12.66
N LEU A 157 0.71 -20.43 13.90
CA LEU A 157 -0.15 -20.37 15.09
C LEU A 157 -0.58 -18.93 15.41
N HIS A 158 0.34 -17.97 15.32
CA HIS A 158 0.05 -16.55 15.49
C HIS A 158 -1.04 -16.06 14.52
N ARG A 159 -0.94 -16.40 13.23
CA ARG A 159 -1.93 -16.04 12.20
C ARG A 159 -3.30 -16.64 12.51
N ALA A 160 -3.35 -17.92 12.89
CA ALA A 160 -4.60 -18.58 13.26
C ALA A 160 -5.26 -17.93 14.48
N LEU A 161 -4.48 -17.65 15.54
CA LEU A 161 -4.97 -16.95 16.73
C LEU A 161 -5.45 -15.53 16.42
N THR A 162 -4.76 -14.81 15.54
CA THR A 162 -5.15 -13.47 15.11
C THR A 162 -6.51 -13.48 14.40
N THR A 163 -6.72 -14.42 13.47
CA THR A 163 -8.02 -14.57 12.79
C THR A 163 -9.14 -14.95 13.76
N VAL A 164 -8.88 -15.86 14.70
CA VAL A 164 -9.88 -16.25 15.72
C VAL A 164 -10.21 -15.10 16.67
N ARG A 165 -9.22 -14.27 17.05
CA ARG A 165 -9.45 -13.04 17.83
C ARG A 165 -10.31 -12.03 17.06
N GLN A 166 -10.11 -11.92 15.74
CA GLN A 166 -10.91 -11.06 14.87
C GLN A 166 -12.36 -11.55 14.71
N TYR A 167 -12.58 -12.86 14.77
CA TYR A 167 -13.89 -13.51 14.59
C TYR A 167 -14.21 -14.45 15.78
N PRO A 168 -14.62 -13.91 16.94
CA PRO A 168 -14.71 -14.68 18.18
C PRO A 168 -15.65 -15.91 18.15
N TRP A 169 -16.65 -15.92 17.26
CA TRP A 169 -17.53 -17.08 17.11
C TRP A 169 -16.83 -18.31 16.51
N LEU A 170 -15.64 -18.15 15.93
CA LEU A 170 -14.78 -19.26 15.49
C LEU A 170 -14.10 -19.95 16.67
N GLU A 171 -13.98 -19.29 17.83
CA GLU A 171 -13.17 -19.78 18.95
C GLU A 171 -13.58 -21.19 19.43
N PRO A 172 -14.87 -21.50 19.68
CA PRO A 172 -15.24 -22.83 20.16
C PRO A 172 -14.90 -23.95 19.18
N TRP A 173 -14.96 -23.66 17.87
CA TRP A 173 -14.64 -24.60 16.80
C TRP A 173 -13.13 -24.74 16.59
N ALA A 174 -12.39 -23.64 16.62
CA ALA A 174 -10.94 -23.62 16.40
C ALA A 174 -10.14 -24.13 17.60
N ARG A 175 -10.67 -24.01 18.82
CA ARG A 175 -9.96 -24.31 20.09
C ARG A 175 -9.25 -25.67 20.12
N PRO A 176 -9.88 -26.83 19.80
CA PRO A 176 -9.18 -28.11 19.84
C PRO A 176 -8.00 -28.18 18.85
N MET A 177 -8.16 -27.61 17.65
CA MET A 177 -7.09 -27.58 16.63
C MET A 177 -5.96 -26.62 17.03
N LEU A 178 -6.30 -25.47 17.60
CA LEU A 178 -5.32 -24.51 18.14
C LEU A 178 -4.54 -25.09 19.32
N ALA A 179 -5.18 -25.86 20.20
CA ALA A 179 -4.51 -26.53 21.31
C ALA A 179 -3.49 -27.55 20.80
N GLN A 180 -3.89 -28.43 19.88
CA GLN A 180 -3.00 -29.39 19.23
C GLN A 180 -1.81 -28.70 18.55
N LYS A 181 -2.08 -27.60 17.84
CA LYS A 181 -1.04 -26.83 17.17
C LYS A 181 -0.09 -26.14 18.16
N SER A 182 -0.61 -25.62 19.26
CA SER A 182 0.21 -25.04 20.33
C SER A 182 1.13 -26.09 20.95
N GLU A 183 0.63 -27.30 21.21
CA GLU A 183 1.45 -28.42 21.67
C GLU A 183 2.56 -28.77 20.65
N TYR A 184 2.23 -28.78 19.36
CA TYR A 184 3.23 -29.01 18.30
C TYR A 184 4.30 -27.91 18.26
N VAL A 185 3.91 -26.63 18.32
CA VAL A 185 4.86 -25.50 18.34
C VAL A 185 5.81 -25.60 19.53
N GLU A 186 5.30 -25.94 20.73
CA GLU A 186 6.14 -26.13 21.91
C GLU A 186 7.07 -27.34 21.77
N ALA A 187 6.60 -28.47 21.24
CA ALA A 187 7.44 -29.64 20.99
C ALA A 187 8.55 -29.33 19.96
N SER A 188 8.24 -28.59 18.90
CA SER A 188 9.23 -28.11 17.93
C SER A 188 10.22 -27.14 18.57
N ARG A 189 9.77 -26.25 19.47
CA ARG A 189 10.65 -25.35 20.25
C ARG A 189 11.64 -26.14 21.10
N GLU A 190 11.16 -27.12 21.85
CA GLU A 190 12.00 -28.00 22.68
C GLU A 190 13.02 -28.75 21.83
N THR A 191 12.61 -29.20 20.64
CA THR A 191 13.51 -29.84 19.67
C THR A 191 14.59 -28.87 19.18
N ALA A 192 14.22 -27.65 18.80
CA ALA A 192 15.16 -26.61 18.40
C ALA A 192 16.15 -26.26 19.54
N ALA A 193 15.66 -26.17 20.78
CA ALA A 193 16.48 -25.87 21.96
C ALA A 193 17.59 -26.91 22.20
N ARG A 194 17.42 -28.17 21.76
CA ARG A 194 18.46 -29.20 21.85
C ARG A 194 19.69 -28.87 21.00
N PHE A 195 19.54 -28.10 19.93
CA PHE A 195 20.67 -27.65 19.12
C PHE A 195 21.39 -26.44 19.71
N CYS A 196 20.76 -25.71 20.62
CA CYS A 196 21.39 -24.60 21.33
C CYS A 196 22.31 -25.10 22.44
N ARG A 197 23.43 -24.39 22.61
CA ARG A 197 24.32 -24.50 23.77
C ARG A 197 24.16 -23.22 24.61
N PRO A 198 23.63 -23.30 25.84
CA PRO A 198 23.50 -22.14 26.73
C PRO A 198 24.81 -21.35 26.89
N GLU A 199 25.94 -22.05 26.89
CA GLU A 199 27.29 -21.51 26.98
C GLU A 199 27.62 -20.67 25.75
N ALA A 200 27.30 -21.14 24.54
CA ALA A 200 27.54 -20.38 23.30
C ALA A 200 26.75 -19.06 23.29
N LEU A 201 25.50 -19.07 23.74
CA LEU A 201 24.66 -17.86 23.84
C LEU A 201 25.22 -16.85 24.85
N LYS A 202 25.81 -17.32 25.97
CA LYS A 202 26.51 -16.47 26.94
C LYS A 202 27.80 -15.88 26.34
N VAL A 203 28.57 -16.68 25.61
CA VAL A 203 29.81 -16.22 24.98
C VAL A 203 29.51 -15.19 23.89
N ALA A 204 28.50 -15.41 23.05
CA ALA A 204 28.01 -14.42 22.07
C ALA A 204 27.62 -13.09 22.74
N THR A 205 27.02 -13.17 23.94
CA THR A 205 26.70 -11.98 24.76
C THR A 205 27.96 -11.26 25.26
N ALA A 206 28.97 -12.00 25.72
CA ALA A 206 30.25 -11.43 26.12
C ALA A 206 31.00 -10.79 24.94
N VAL A 207 30.90 -11.37 23.74
CA VAL A 207 31.45 -10.79 22.50
C VAL A 207 30.76 -9.47 22.15
N PHE A 208 29.43 -9.42 22.22
CA PHE A 208 28.66 -8.19 21.98
C PHE A 208 29.14 -7.03 22.86
N GLN A 209 29.34 -7.30 24.16
CA GLN A 209 29.79 -6.32 25.15
C GLN A 209 31.29 -6.00 25.09
N THR A 210 32.09 -6.73 24.31
CA THR A 210 33.55 -6.56 24.27
C THR A 210 33.94 -5.28 23.51
N PRO A 211 34.77 -4.40 24.11
CA PRO A 211 35.30 -3.24 23.42
C PRO A 211 36.28 -3.66 22.32
N ASP A 212 36.66 -2.72 21.45
CA ASP A 212 37.62 -3.01 20.39
C ASP A 212 38.98 -3.42 20.97
N PRO A 213 39.58 -4.53 20.48
CA PRO A 213 40.84 -5.04 20.99
C PRO A 213 42.01 -4.21 20.47
N GLU A 214 43.15 -4.31 21.15
CA GLU A 214 44.41 -3.82 20.61
C GLU A 214 44.84 -4.70 19.42
N LEU A 215 44.96 -4.08 18.24
CA LEU A 215 45.25 -4.80 17.00
C LEU A 215 46.76 -4.82 16.71
N PRO A 216 47.36 -5.99 16.39
CA PRO A 216 48.80 -6.14 16.16
C PRO A 216 49.22 -5.62 14.77
N ALA A 217 49.06 -4.31 14.55
CA ALA A 217 49.29 -3.67 13.25
C ALA A 217 50.76 -3.63 12.79
N GLU A 218 51.70 -3.83 13.73
CA GLU A 218 53.15 -3.84 13.50
C GLU A 218 53.73 -5.26 13.44
N ASP A 219 52.88 -6.30 13.51
CA ASP A 219 53.31 -7.69 13.42
C ASP A 219 53.96 -7.96 12.04
N PRO A 220 55.22 -8.43 12.00
CA PRO A 220 55.90 -8.77 10.76
C PRO A 220 55.13 -9.75 9.87
N ASP A 221 54.32 -10.63 10.46
CA ASP A 221 53.57 -11.65 9.73
C ASP A 221 52.40 -11.04 8.95
N PHE A 222 51.85 -9.90 9.40
CA PHE A 222 50.83 -9.14 8.68
C PHE A 222 51.39 -8.13 7.67
N SER A 223 52.70 -7.91 7.61
CA SER A 223 53.34 -6.92 6.71
C SER A 223 53.03 -7.09 5.22
N VAL A 224 52.56 -8.27 4.82
CA VAL A 224 52.20 -8.63 3.44
C VAL A 224 50.86 -8.00 3.03
N LEU A 225 50.03 -7.61 4.00
CA LEU A 225 48.73 -6.98 3.80
C LEU A 225 48.82 -5.48 3.46
N GLY A 226 49.96 -4.84 3.72
CA GLY A 226 50.20 -3.41 3.44
C GLY A 226 51.06 -2.74 4.51
N ASP A 227 51.00 -1.40 4.56
CA ASP A 227 51.58 -0.63 5.68
C ASP A 227 50.77 -0.83 6.98
N ALA A 228 51.32 -0.39 8.12
CA ALA A 228 50.70 -0.58 9.43
C ALA A 228 49.27 0.00 9.51
N THR A 229 48.98 1.09 8.79
CA THR A 229 47.64 1.68 8.69
C THR A 229 46.67 0.75 7.96
N THR A 230 47.10 0.18 6.83
CA THR A 230 46.32 -0.78 6.03
C THR A 230 46.09 -2.08 6.79
N VAL A 231 47.11 -2.59 7.49
CA VAL A 231 47.01 -3.78 8.36
C VAL A 231 45.98 -3.52 9.44
N ARG A 232 46.09 -2.40 10.17
CA ARG A 232 45.14 -2.03 11.23
C ARG A 232 43.70 -1.97 10.72
N SER A 233 43.46 -1.35 9.57
CA SER A 233 42.12 -1.25 8.97
C SER A 233 41.55 -2.61 8.59
N ARG A 234 42.38 -3.52 8.04
CA ARG A 234 41.95 -4.88 7.68
C ARG A 234 41.66 -5.75 8.91
N LEU A 235 42.54 -5.73 9.91
CA LEU A 235 42.33 -6.44 11.17
C LEU A 235 41.11 -5.91 11.92
N HIS A 236 40.86 -4.59 11.89
CA HIS A 236 39.67 -3.98 12.47
C HIS A 236 38.40 -4.44 11.75
N ARG A 237 38.43 -4.53 10.42
CA ARG A 237 37.30 -5.08 9.65
C ARG A 237 37.05 -6.55 9.98
N LEU A 238 38.11 -7.35 10.08
CA LEU A 238 38.02 -8.76 10.48
C LEU A 238 37.40 -8.87 11.88
N TRP A 239 37.90 -8.08 12.84
CA TRP A 239 37.34 -8.00 14.19
C TRP A 239 35.86 -7.66 14.18
N LEU A 240 35.45 -6.59 13.49
CA LEU A 240 34.05 -6.18 13.43
C LEU A 240 33.15 -7.26 12.84
N ARG A 241 33.57 -7.88 11.72
CA ARG A 241 32.79 -8.96 11.09
C ARG A 241 32.71 -10.20 11.97
N TRP A 242 33.82 -10.58 12.62
CA TRP A 242 33.82 -11.70 13.56
C TRP A 242 32.92 -11.40 14.77
N LYS A 243 33.06 -10.22 15.36
CA LYS A 243 32.23 -9.75 16.49
C LYS A 243 30.75 -9.76 16.14
N GLU A 244 30.38 -9.19 14.99
CA GLU A 244 28.99 -9.14 14.51
C GLU A 244 28.45 -10.55 14.26
N SER A 245 29.20 -11.39 13.54
CA SER A 245 28.79 -12.77 13.23
C SER A 245 28.55 -13.56 14.51
N VAL A 246 29.53 -13.59 15.42
CA VAL A 246 29.43 -14.32 16.69
C VAL A 246 28.32 -13.76 17.59
N ALA A 247 28.15 -12.43 17.64
CA ALA A 247 27.10 -11.82 18.46
C ALA A 247 25.69 -12.12 17.93
N SER A 248 25.52 -12.32 16.63
CA SER A 248 24.23 -12.57 15.96
C SER A 248 23.86 -14.04 15.79
N ASP A 249 24.75 -14.98 16.14
CA ASP A 249 24.58 -16.41 15.88
C ASP A 249 24.44 -17.26 17.15
N TRP A 250 23.91 -18.47 17.01
CA TRP A 250 23.83 -19.49 18.08
C TRP A 250 25.04 -20.44 18.09
N LEU A 251 26.01 -20.22 17.19
CA LEU A 251 27.21 -21.01 17.01
C LEU A 251 28.26 -20.71 18.09
N THR A 252 29.20 -21.64 18.27
CA THR A 252 30.37 -21.35 19.11
C THR A 252 31.34 -20.44 18.35
N PRO A 253 32.06 -19.53 19.03
CA PRO A 253 32.88 -18.53 18.35
C PRO A 253 33.99 -19.09 17.42
N ASP A 254 34.49 -20.30 17.72
CA ASP A 254 35.47 -21.04 16.92
C ASP A 254 34.93 -21.45 15.54
N GLN A 255 33.61 -21.64 15.40
CA GLN A 255 32.95 -21.99 14.14
C GLN A 255 32.92 -20.81 13.14
N HIS A 256 33.33 -19.62 13.56
CA HIS A 256 33.48 -18.43 12.71
C HIS A 256 34.94 -18.19 12.27
N SER A 257 35.86 -19.14 12.52
CA SER A 257 37.28 -19.08 12.12
C SER A 257 37.48 -18.88 10.61
N LEU A 258 36.57 -19.39 9.77
CA LEU A 258 36.60 -19.21 8.31
C LEU A 258 36.54 -17.74 7.85
N LEU A 259 36.12 -16.81 8.72
CA LEU A 259 36.20 -15.37 8.43
C LEU A 259 37.64 -14.91 8.19
N ILE A 260 38.65 -15.70 8.57
CA ILE A 260 40.05 -15.39 8.31
C ILE A 260 40.39 -15.25 6.83
N TYR A 261 39.63 -15.91 5.96
CA TYR A 261 39.79 -15.81 4.52
C TYR A 261 39.50 -14.41 3.97
N ASP A 262 38.85 -13.52 4.75
CA ASP A 262 38.74 -12.10 4.41
C ASP A 262 40.11 -11.40 4.29
N LEU A 263 41.14 -11.91 4.97
CA LEU A 263 42.50 -11.37 4.90
C LEU A 263 43.17 -11.67 3.55
N GLU A 264 42.72 -12.69 2.80
CA GLU A 264 43.34 -13.10 1.53
C GLU A 264 43.22 -12.07 0.42
N ARG A 265 42.26 -11.16 0.53
CA ARG A 265 41.93 -10.20 -0.52
C ARG A 265 43.15 -9.33 -0.85
N GLY A 266 43.76 -9.57 -2.02
CA GLY A 266 44.94 -8.87 -2.51
C GLY A 266 46.31 -9.55 -2.29
N ILE A 267 46.36 -10.80 -1.79
CA ILE A 267 47.61 -11.57 -1.57
C ILE A 267 47.93 -12.54 -2.75
N GLU A 268 47.18 -12.48 -3.86
CA GLU A 268 47.07 -13.47 -4.95
C GLU A 268 48.37 -14.02 -5.58
N ARG A 269 49.55 -13.44 -5.34
CA ARG A 269 50.84 -13.85 -5.96
C ARG A 269 51.88 -14.46 -5.02
N LYS A 270 51.59 -14.65 -3.71
CA LYS A 270 52.60 -15.11 -2.73
C LYS A 270 52.08 -16.20 -1.77
N ARG A 271 51.89 -17.44 -2.27
CA ARG A 271 51.34 -18.59 -1.51
C ARG A 271 51.95 -18.79 -0.11
N LYS A 272 53.28 -18.89 0.03
CA LYS A 272 53.95 -19.05 1.35
C LYS A 272 53.70 -17.91 2.34
N LYS A 273 53.42 -16.71 1.84
CA LYS A 273 53.16 -15.53 2.66
C LYS A 273 51.68 -15.37 2.99
N ARG A 274 50.79 -15.95 2.18
CA ARG A 274 49.36 -16.11 2.48
C ARG A 274 49.20 -17.07 3.66
N ASP A 275 49.85 -18.24 3.60
CA ASP A 275 49.73 -19.26 4.65
C ASP A 275 50.16 -18.70 6.01
N LEU A 276 51.26 -17.93 6.07
CA LEU A 276 51.73 -17.25 7.29
C LEU A 276 50.71 -16.25 7.87
N VAL A 277 50.07 -15.45 7.00
CA VAL A 277 49.03 -14.47 7.41
C VAL A 277 47.79 -15.19 7.94
N LEU A 278 47.40 -16.30 7.33
CA LEU A 278 46.24 -17.08 7.76
C LEU A 278 46.50 -17.76 9.10
N THR A 279 47.66 -18.40 9.30
CA THR A 279 48.04 -19.01 10.58
C THR A 279 48.07 -17.97 11.71
N ARG A 280 48.73 -16.81 11.50
CA ARG A 280 48.75 -15.75 12.51
C ARG A 280 47.36 -15.16 12.76
N GLY A 281 46.54 -15.14 11.72
CA GLY A 281 45.14 -14.78 11.77
C GLY A 281 44.28 -15.72 12.63
N GLU A 282 44.45 -17.04 12.47
CA GLU A 282 43.78 -18.07 13.26
C GLU A 282 44.16 -17.98 14.74
N GLU A 283 45.44 -17.72 15.04
CA GLU A 283 45.91 -17.45 16.40
C GLU A 283 45.19 -16.24 17.00
N LEU A 284 45.06 -15.15 16.23
CA LEU A 284 44.36 -13.94 16.67
C LEU A 284 42.87 -14.17 16.94
N ILE A 285 42.17 -14.90 16.06
CA ILE A 285 40.77 -15.30 16.31
C ILE A 285 40.69 -16.19 17.56
N SER A 286 41.60 -17.15 17.73
CA SER A 286 41.64 -18.03 18.90
C SER A 286 41.86 -17.26 20.21
N GLU A 287 42.71 -16.22 20.19
CA GLU A 287 42.88 -15.30 21.31
C GLU A 287 41.57 -14.57 21.65
N TRP A 288 40.84 -14.08 20.64
CA TRP A 288 39.53 -13.44 20.85
C TRP A 288 38.49 -14.40 21.41
N VAL A 289 38.44 -15.65 20.90
CA VAL A 289 37.57 -16.71 21.40
C VAL A 289 37.87 -16.97 22.89
N ALA A 290 39.14 -17.14 23.25
CA ALA A 290 39.56 -17.39 24.64
C ALA A 290 39.20 -16.22 25.58
N GLN A 291 39.39 -14.98 25.12
CA GLN A 291 38.99 -13.78 25.88
C GLN A 291 37.48 -13.71 26.07
N ALA A 292 36.69 -14.02 25.03
CA ALA A 292 35.24 -14.04 25.10
C ALA A 292 34.73 -15.12 26.07
N GLN A 293 35.32 -16.32 26.03
CA GLN A 293 35.01 -17.41 26.95
C GLN A 293 35.33 -17.03 28.41
N ALA A 294 36.54 -16.50 28.66
CA ALA A 294 36.94 -16.08 30.00
C ALA A 294 36.02 -14.99 30.58
N LYS A 295 35.53 -14.06 29.73
CA LYS A 295 34.53 -13.07 30.13
C LYS A 295 33.19 -13.71 30.44
N ALA A 296 32.72 -14.64 29.60
CA ALA A 296 31.47 -15.36 29.84
C ALA A 296 31.50 -16.16 31.16
N ASP A 297 32.61 -16.84 31.43
CA ASP A 297 32.82 -17.65 32.65
C ASP A 297 32.92 -16.79 33.93
N ALA A 298 33.34 -15.53 33.79
CA ALA A 298 33.44 -14.60 34.92
C ALA A 298 32.07 -14.10 35.40
N HIS A 299 31.01 -14.23 34.59
CA HIS A 299 29.65 -13.88 34.99
C HIS A 299 29.01 -15.05 35.77
N PRO A 300 28.59 -14.84 37.03
CA PRO A 300 27.96 -15.90 37.80
C PRO A 300 26.61 -16.31 37.20
N ASP A 301 26.34 -17.62 37.24
CA ASP A 301 25.02 -18.20 36.94
C ASP A 301 24.03 -17.88 38.07
N LEU A 302 23.65 -16.61 38.16
CA LEU A 302 22.60 -16.16 39.07
C LEU A 302 21.23 -16.63 38.56
N MET A 303 20.29 -16.78 39.50
CA MET A 303 18.89 -17.15 39.24
C MET A 303 18.32 -16.39 38.04
N GLY A 304 17.60 -17.10 37.17
CA GLY A 304 17.13 -16.57 35.89
C GLY A 304 16.31 -15.29 36.05
N GLN A 305 16.81 -14.21 35.44
CA GLN A 305 16.13 -12.92 35.38
C GLN A 305 14.92 -13.06 34.43
N PRO A 306 13.71 -12.67 34.87
CA PRO A 306 12.55 -12.62 33.98
C PRO A 306 12.69 -11.46 32.99
N VAL A 307 12.56 -11.77 31.70
CA VAL A 307 12.51 -10.78 30.62
C VAL A 307 11.29 -11.07 29.76
N LEU A 308 10.50 -10.05 29.48
CA LEU A 308 9.41 -10.14 28.52
C LEU A 308 9.97 -9.75 27.15
N ALA A 309 9.96 -10.69 26.21
CA ALA A 309 10.43 -10.48 24.85
C ALA A 309 9.26 -10.52 23.87
N ARG A 310 9.24 -9.59 22.91
CA ARG A 310 8.26 -9.54 21.84
C ARG A 310 8.96 -9.56 20.49
N VAL A 311 8.50 -10.44 19.61
CA VAL A 311 8.97 -10.48 18.22
C VAL A 311 8.30 -9.34 17.45
N PRO A 312 9.06 -8.41 16.87
CA PRO A 312 8.50 -7.28 16.14
C PRO A 312 7.71 -7.74 14.91
N LYS A 313 6.82 -6.87 14.42
CA LYS A 313 6.16 -7.06 13.13
C LYS A 313 7.04 -6.42 12.06
N SER A 314 7.28 -7.12 10.96
CA SER A 314 7.88 -6.51 9.77
C SER A 314 6.90 -5.46 9.22
N GLU A 315 7.25 -4.17 9.30
CA GLU A 315 6.41 -3.08 8.77
C GLU A 315 6.34 -3.09 7.23
N THR A 316 7.20 -3.87 6.56
CA THR A 316 7.43 -3.77 5.11
C THR A 316 6.47 -4.58 4.24
N ASP A 317 5.61 -5.42 4.79
CA ASP A 317 4.88 -6.40 3.97
C ASP A 317 3.41 -6.04 3.70
N GLU A 318 3.22 -5.04 2.83
CA GLU A 318 2.00 -4.95 2.01
C GLU A 318 1.99 -6.11 0.99
N GLY A 319 1.74 -7.34 1.47
CA GLY A 319 1.04 -8.37 0.71
C GLY A 319 1.83 -9.47 0.01
N ARG A 320 3.16 -9.61 0.15
CA ARG A 320 3.90 -10.80 -0.33
C ARG A 320 5.22 -10.98 0.44
N HIS A 321 5.24 -11.85 1.44
CA HIS A 321 5.87 -13.18 1.44
C HIS A 321 5.62 -13.86 2.81
N ARG A 322 5.93 -15.15 2.90
CA ARG A 322 5.68 -15.99 4.06
C ARG A 322 7.02 -16.20 4.76
N GLY A 323 7.30 -15.49 5.86
CA GLY A 323 8.64 -15.54 6.48
C GLY A 323 8.92 -14.62 7.68
N ASP A 324 7.98 -13.76 8.10
CA ASP A 324 8.24 -12.70 9.09
C ASP A 324 9.02 -13.11 10.35
N PHE A 325 8.79 -14.29 10.91
CA PHE A 325 9.39 -14.67 12.19
C PHE A 325 10.89 -15.00 12.08
N ASP A 326 11.30 -15.70 11.02
CA ASP A 326 12.70 -16.09 10.79
C ASP A 326 13.50 -14.93 10.17
N GLU A 327 12.85 -14.13 9.31
CA GLU A 327 13.50 -12.99 8.65
C GLU A 327 13.69 -11.77 9.57
N SER A 328 12.91 -11.64 10.66
CA SER A 328 12.98 -10.50 11.59
C SER A 328 13.84 -10.74 12.83
N VAL A 329 14.34 -11.97 13.03
CA VAL A 329 15.01 -12.39 14.27
C VAL A 329 16.38 -12.96 13.96
N THR A 330 17.41 -12.57 14.72
CA THR A 330 18.75 -13.15 14.54
C THR A 330 18.79 -14.61 15.01
N HIS A 331 19.74 -15.41 14.51
CA HIS A 331 19.95 -16.77 15.03
C HIS A 331 20.23 -16.76 16.55
N TRP A 332 20.97 -15.79 17.07
CA TRP A 332 21.16 -15.66 18.52
C TRP A 332 19.84 -15.47 19.25
N ASP A 333 18.98 -14.57 18.77
CA ASP A 333 17.65 -14.31 19.35
C ASP A 333 16.74 -15.54 19.28
N LEU A 334 16.71 -16.25 18.14
CA LEU A 334 16.00 -17.53 18.00
C LEU A 334 16.51 -18.57 18.99
N GLY A 335 17.83 -18.65 19.19
CA GLY A 335 18.44 -19.55 20.17
C GLY A 335 18.06 -19.21 21.60
N VAL A 336 18.00 -17.92 21.95
CA VAL A 336 17.54 -17.45 23.27
C VAL A 336 16.06 -17.80 23.46
N LEU A 337 15.21 -17.52 22.47
CA LEU A 337 13.78 -17.83 22.52
C LEU A 337 13.55 -19.35 22.64
N ALA A 338 14.25 -20.17 21.88
CA ALA A 338 14.12 -21.63 21.95
C ALA A 338 14.51 -22.17 23.34
N THR A 339 15.63 -21.68 23.88
CA THR A 339 16.26 -22.20 25.10
C THR A 339 15.58 -21.72 26.38
N TYR A 340 15.21 -20.44 26.46
CA TYR A 340 14.87 -19.79 27.74
C TYR A 340 13.40 -19.39 27.88
N THR A 341 12.55 -19.66 26.87
CA THR A 341 11.10 -19.44 26.99
C THR A 341 10.52 -20.38 28.04
N VAL A 342 9.85 -19.80 29.05
CA VAL A 342 9.11 -20.54 30.08
C VAL A 342 7.60 -20.45 29.89
N GLU A 343 7.12 -19.39 29.23
CA GLU A 343 5.71 -19.18 28.91
C GLU A 343 5.61 -18.35 27.62
N ALA A 344 4.63 -18.65 26.76
CA ALA A 344 4.44 -17.94 25.49
C ALA A 344 2.97 -17.60 25.21
N ASP A 345 2.69 -16.34 24.87
CA ASP A 345 1.48 -15.91 24.17
C ASP A 345 1.81 -15.74 22.69
N TRP A 346 1.70 -16.84 21.95
CA TRP A 346 1.90 -16.89 20.51
C TRP A 346 0.96 -15.95 19.74
N GLY A 347 -0.23 -15.67 20.27
CA GLY A 347 -1.15 -14.74 19.63
C GLY A 347 -0.66 -13.28 19.71
N ARG A 348 0.14 -12.92 20.71
CA ARG A 348 0.78 -11.59 20.82
C ARG A 348 2.25 -11.60 20.38
N ARG A 349 2.79 -12.77 19.96
CA ARG A 349 4.23 -13.00 19.76
C ARG A 349 5.06 -12.53 20.95
N THR A 350 4.55 -12.79 22.16
CA THR A 350 5.17 -12.35 23.42
C THR A 350 5.55 -13.58 24.23
N MET A 351 6.81 -13.64 24.68
CA MET A 351 7.36 -14.74 25.44
C MET A 351 7.93 -14.22 26.76
N LEU A 352 7.69 -14.96 27.85
CA LEU A 352 8.39 -14.80 29.11
C LEU A 352 9.63 -15.68 29.08
N LEU A 353 10.79 -15.04 29.23
CA LEU A 353 12.10 -15.69 29.25
C LEU A 353 12.64 -15.72 30.67
N ARG A 354 13.30 -16.82 31.07
CA ARG A 354 14.16 -16.86 32.26
C ARG A 354 15.60 -17.06 31.85
N VAL A 355 16.33 -15.97 31.75
CA VAL A 355 17.69 -15.93 31.20
C VAL A 355 18.74 -15.66 32.27
N PRO A 356 19.99 -16.11 32.08
CA PRO A 356 21.13 -15.63 32.85
C PRO A 356 21.23 -14.10 32.82
N ALA A 357 21.70 -13.49 33.92
CA ALA A 357 21.77 -12.03 34.08
C ALA A 357 22.47 -11.32 32.91
N ALA A 358 23.60 -11.86 32.42
CA ALA A 358 24.32 -11.29 31.29
C ALA A 358 23.49 -11.24 30.00
N ILE A 359 22.72 -12.29 29.71
CA ILE A 359 21.80 -12.33 28.55
C ILE A 359 20.66 -11.33 28.76
N GLY A 360 20.10 -11.26 29.97
CA GLY A 360 19.05 -10.30 30.33
C GLY A 360 19.49 -8.85 30.16
N GLU A 361 20.70 -8.50 30.62
CA GLU A 361 21.29 -7.17 30.42
C GLU A 361 21.42 -6.81 28.93
N ARG A 362 21.86 -7.75 28.08
CA ARG A 362 21.96 -7.52 26.63
C ARG A 362 20.60 -7.29 26.00
N LEU A 363 19.59 -8.11 26.32
CA LEU A 363 18.24 -7.98 25.80
C LEU A 363 17.66 -6.59 26.15
N LEU A 364 17.80 -6.17 27.41
CA LEU A 364 17.25 -4.90 27.90
C LEU A 364 18.03 -3.67 27.43
N ALA A 365 19.30 -3.82 27.03
CA ALA A 365 20.12 -2.74 26.48
C ALA A 365 19.89 -2.49 24.97
N GLY A 366 18.95 -3.19 24.34
CA GLY A 366 18.70 -3.09 22.90
C GLY A 366 19.74 -3.81 22.04
N GLY A 367 20.43 -4.82 22.60
CA GLY A 367 21.41 -5.65 21.89
C GLY A 367 20.81 -6.84 21.13
N SER A 368 19.52 -6.77 20.84
CA SER A 368 18.66 -7.82 20.26
C SER A 368 17.73 -7.18 19.23
N THR A 369 17.23 -7.95 18.25
CA THR A 369 16.16 -7.48 17.37
C THR A 369 14.77 -7.57 18.00
N LEU A 370 14.66 -8.17 19.20
CA LEU A 370 13.43 -8.30 19.96
C LEU A 370 13.12 -7.04 20.76
N ASP A 371 11.83 -6.71 20.87
CA ASP A 371 11.35 -5.69 21.79
C ASP A 371 11.32 -6.29 23.20
N CYS A 372 12.27 -5.89 24.05
CA CYS A 372 12.45 -6.47 25.39
C CYS A 372 12.16 -5.47 26.52
N GLU A 373 11.46 -5.92 27.55
CA GLU A 373 11.24 -5.18 28.79
C GLU A 373 11.43 -6.09 30.02
N PRO A 374 11.70 -5.52 31.22
CA PRO A 374 11.78 -6.31 32.44
C PRO A 374 10.47 -7.08 32.66
N GLY A 375 10.55 -8.39 32.88
CA GLY A 375 9.39 -9.24 33.13
C GLY A 375 9.10 -9.41 34.62
N ASP A 376 7.86 -9.82 34.93
CA ASP A 376 7.45 -10.34 36.23
C ASP A 376 7.40 -11.89 36.20
N ASP A 377 6.93 -12.53 37.28
CA ASP A 377 6.84 -13.99 37.40
C ASP A 377 5.81 -14.68 36.47
N GLY A 378 5.15 -13.93 35.58
CA GLY A 378 4.19 -14.46 34.62
C GLY A 378 3.94 -13.53 33.43
N LEU A 379 3.29 -14.04 32.38
CA LEU A 379 2.89 -13.19 31.26
C LEU A 379 1.90 -12.09 31.72
N PRO A 380 2.03 -10.86 31.19
CA PRO A 380 1.07 -9.81 31.50
C PRO A 380 -0.32 -10.25 31.09
N ALA A 381 -1.31 -9.95 31.95
CA ALA A 381 -2.71 -10.20 31.61
C ALA A 381 -3.00 -9.57 30.24
N PRO A 382 -3.74 -10.28 29.37
CA PRO A 382 -4.09 -9.71 28.09
C PRO A 382 -4.82 -8.41 28.36
N SER A 383 -4.25 -7.29 27.91
CA SER A 383 -4.91 -5.99 27.91
C SER A 383 -6.35 -6.18 27.45
N ASP A 384 -7.28 -5.88 28.34
CA ASP A 384 -8.73 -6.12 28.23
C ASP A 384 -9.39 -5.20 27.18
N THR A 385 -8.58 -4.61 26.30
CA THR A 385 -9.01 -4.17 24.98
C THR A 385 -9.38 -5.41 24.17
N ARG A 386 -10.47 -6.07 24.58
CA ARG A 386 -11.56 -6.35 23.66
C ARG A 386 -11.88 -5.04 22.97
N GLU A 387 -11.12 -4.68 21.93
CA GLU A 387 -11.63 -3.87 20.84
C GLU A 387 -12.74 -4.71 20.20
N GLY A 388 -13.89 -4.80 20.89
CA GLY A 388 -15.12 -5.39 20.38
C GLY A 388 -15.67 -4.65 19.16
N ASP A 389 -14.98 -3.59 18.72
CA ASP A 389 -15.28 -2.73 17.59
C ASP A 389 -14.44 -3.04 16.34
N GLY A 390 -13.66 -4.13 16.35
CA GLY A 390 -12.85 -4.59 15.20
C GLY A 390 -13.42 -5.77 14.41
N SER A 391 -14.43 -6.46 14.94
CA SER A 391 -14.99 -7.65 14.27
C SER A 391 -15.81 -7.25 13.05
N LEU A 392 -15.41 -7.69 11.86
CA LEU A 392 -16.17 -7.47 10.64
C LEU A 392 -17.44 -8.33 10.64
N THR A 393 -18.60 -7.69 10.75
CA THR A 393 -19.92 -8.34 10.71
C THR A 393 -20.77 -7.74 9.59
N PRO A 394 -21.85 -8.43 9.15
CA PRO A 394 -22.76 -7.88 8.16
C PRO A 394 -23.26 -6.47 8.52
N GLY A 395 -23.24 -5.58 7.54
CA GLY A 395 -23.66 -4.19 7.67
C GLY A 395 -22.56 -3.21 8.07
N ILE A 396 -21.35 -3.66 8.41
CA ILE A 396 -20.20 -2.76 8.59
C ILE A 396 -19.71 -2.26 7.22
N LEU A 397 -19.58 -3.16 6.26
CA LEU A 397 -19.28 -2.87 4.86
C LEU A 397 -20.55 -3.10 4.01
N ASP A 398 -20.40 -3.22 2.69
CA ASP A 398 -21.53 -3.38 1.75
C ASP A 398 -22.09 -4.83 1.70
N ASP A 399 -22.56 -5.33 2.85
CA ASP A 399 -23.16 -6.68 3.00
C ASP A 399 -24.65 -6.67 3.34
N ALA A 400 -25.19 -5.52 3.76
CA ALA A 400 -26.57 -5.38 4.23
C ALA A 400 -27.27 -4.19 3.57
N PRO A 401 -28.63 -4.19 3.54
CA PRO A 401 -29.40 -3.03 3.12
C PRO A 401 -28.91 -1.75 3.81
N VAL A 402 -28.97 -0.61 3.10
CA VAL A 402 -28.44 0.68 3.61
C VAL A 402 -28.98 1.02 5.01
N ALA A 403 -30.26 0.72 5.27
CA ALA A 403 -30.92 0.97 6.56
C ALA A 403 -30.38 0.13 7.73
N GLU A 404 -29.68 -0.97 7.45
CA GLU A 404 -29.11 -1.89 8.44
C GLU A 404 -27.60 -1.69 8.63
N ARG A 405 -27.01 -0.67 7.97
CA ARG A 405 -25.58 -0.41 8.03
C ARG A 405 -25.16 0.23 9.34
N ARG A 406 -23.94 -0.09 9.76
CA ARG A 406 -23.36 0.26 11.05
C ARG A 406 -22.15 1.17 10.87
N PRO A 407 -21.79 1.96 11.90
CA PRO A 407 -20.60 2.79 11.86
C PRO A 407 -19.33 1.96 11.62
N ILE A 408 -18.45 2.47 10.76
CA ILE A 408 -17.13 1.87 10.51
C ILE A 408 -16.09 2.41 11.48
N THR A 409 -15.02 1.63 11.67
CA THR A 409 -13.87 1.98 12.53
C THR A 409 -12.59 1.87 11.72
N ALA A 410 -11.48 2.41 12.24
CA ALA A 410 -10.18 2.30 11.56
C ALA A 410 -9.76 0.83 11.39
N ALA A 411 -10.05 -0.01 12.39
CA ALA A 411 -9.78 -1.46 12.32
C ALA A 411 -10.52 -2.14 11.16
N HIS A 412 -11.78 -1.78 10.91
CA HIS A 412 -12.54 -2.32 9.77
C HIS A 412 -11.90 -1.97 8.41
N LEU A 413 -11.39 -0.75 8.27
CA LEU A 413 -10.78 -0.28 7.02
C LEU A 413 -9.38 -0.87 6.81
N ARG A 414 -8.60 -1.07 7.89
CA ARG A 414 -7.35 -1.84 7.83
C ARG A 414 -7.58 -3.27 7.40
N ALA A 415 -8.61 -3.93 7.94
CA ALA A 415 -8.97 -5.30 7.54
C ALA A 415 -9.40 -5.37 6.07
N LEU A 416 -10.17 -4.39 5.58
CA LEU A 416 -10.51 -4.25 4.17
C LEU A 416 -9.25 -4.09 3.29
N ARG A 417 -8.30 -3.24 3.71
CA ARG A 417 -7.03 -3.04 3.01
C ARG A 417 -6.16 -4.31 3.00
N ALA A 418 -6.09 -5.05 4.11
CA ALA A 418 -5.29 -6.28 4.17
C ALA A 418 -5.81 -7.38 3.23
N ALA A 419 -7.12 -7.40 2.95
CA ALA A 419 -7.76 -8.50 2.23
C ALA A 419 -7.75 -8.37 0.69
N ASP A 420 -7.63 -7.16 0.14
CA ASP A 420 -7.82 -6.94 -1.30
C ASP A 420 -6.88 -5.86 -1.88
N THR A 421 -5.73 -6.30 -2.40
CA THR A 421 -4.63 -5.44 -2.89
C THR A 421 -5.00 -4.43 -4.00
N PRO A 422 -6.01 -4.67 -4.86
CA PRO A 422 -6.56 -3.65 -5.78
C PRO A 422 -7.70 -2.78 -5.20
N ALA A 423 -8.29 -3.15 -4.06
CA ALA A 423 -9.37 -2.40 -3.40
C ALA A 423 -8.95 -1.54 -2.21
N THR A 424 -7.71 -1.73 -1.74
CA THR A 424 -7.02 -0.92 -0.72
C THR A 424 -7.03 0.58 -0.96
N GLU A 425 -7.06 0.99 -2.23
CA GLU A 425 -6.84 2.35 -2.72
C GLU A 425 -7.98 2.75 -3.66
N GLN A 426 -9.22 2.55 -3.21
CA GLN A 426 -10.43 2.94 -3.94
C GLN A 426 -11.13 4.12 -3.28
N LEU A 427 -11.89 4.86 -4.11
CA LEU A 427 -12.89 5.79 -3.61
C LEU A 427 -14.08 5.02 -3.06
N ALA A 428 -14.58 5.48 -1.91
CA ALA A 428 -15.79 5.00 -1.28
C ALA A 428 -16.80 6.14 -1.13
N ILE A 429 -18.06 5.85 -1.41
CA ILE A 429 -19.19 6.64 -0.95
C ILE A 429 -19.38 6.29 0.52
N VAL A 430 -19.39 7.30 1.39
CA VAL A 430 -19.67 7.16 2.81
C VAL A 430 -20.74 8.16 3.21
N PHE A 431 -21.43 7.90 4.32
CA PHE A 431 -22.27 8.90 4.96
C PHE A 431 -21.71 9.22 6.34
N SER A 432 -21.30 10.46 6.55
CA SER A 432 -20.84 10.97 7.84
C SER A 432 -21.96 11.70 8.58
N ALA A 433 -21.90 11.69 9.90
CA ALA A 433 -22.81 12.48 10.72
C ALA A 433 -22.59 13.98 10.53
N GLU A 434 -21.37 14.41 10.20
CA GLU A 434 -20.98 15.81 10.10
C GLU A 434 -21.29 16.43 8.73
N ASN A 435 -21.03 15.71 7.63
CA ASN A 435 -21.08 16.28 6.27
C ASN A 435 -22.12 15.60 5.36
N GLY A 436 -22.82 14.56 5.84
CA GLY A 436 -23.75 13.80 5.02
C GLY A 436 -23.03 12.88 4.03
N VAL A 437 -23.47 12.85 2.77
CA VAL A 437 -22.89 11.95 1.75
C VAL A 437 -21.57 12.53 1.25
N GLU A 438 -20.49 11.77 1.41
CA GLU A 438 -19.15 12.12 0.95
C GLU A 438 -18.58 11.02 0.04
N VAL A 439 -17.65 11.39 -0.84
CA VAL A 439 -16.81 10.45 -1.59
C VAL A 439 -15.38 10.66 -1.15
N LEU A 440 -14.80 9.64 -0.50
CA LEU A 440 -13.47 9.73 0.11
C LEU A 440 -12.63 8.50 -0.22
N PRO A 441 -11.30 8.64 -0.29
CA PRO A 441 -10.38 7.50 -0.24
C PRO A 441 -10.57 6.69 1.05
N VAL A 442 -10.49 5.36 0.96
CA VAL A 442 -10.54 4.47 2.15
C VAL A 442 -9.51 4.87 3.21
N SER A 443 -8.30 5.24 2.79
CA SER A 443 -7.21 5.72 3.68
C SER A 443 -7.56 7.01 4.43
N VAL A 444 -8.26 7.94 3.78
CA VAL A 444 -8.72 9.18 4.42
C VAL A 444 -9.80 8.88 5.44
N VAL A 445 -10.72 7.96 5.15
CA VAL A 445 -11.75 7.52 6.10
C VAL A 445 -11.09 6.83 7.30
N GLU A 446 -10.06 6.00 7.07
CA GLU A 446 -9.29 5.33 8.14
C GLU A 446 -8.69 6.36 9.11
N LYS A 447 -7.93 7.35 8.60
CA LYS A 447 -7.34 8.42 9.41
C LYS A 447 -8.39 9.26 10.15
N ARG A 448 -9.55 9.49 9.52
CA ARG A 448 -10.67 10.18 10.17
C ARG A 448 -11.25 9.35 11.31
N CYS A 449 -11.44 8.04 11.12
CA CYS A 449 -11.90 7.15 12.20
C CYS A 449 -10.95 7.16 13.40
N GLU A 450 -9.63 7.22 13.18
CA GLU A 450 -8.62 7.32 14.25
C GLU A 450 -8.73 8.61 15.06
N THR A 451 -9.30 9.66 14.49
CA THR A 451 -9.56 10.95 15.15
C THR A 451 -11.00 11.09 15.64
N GLY A 452 -11.78 10.00 15.65
CA GLY A 452 -13.12 9.95 16.22
C GLY A 452 -14.28 10.23 15.25
N TRP A 453 -14.03 10.25 13.94
CA TRP A 453 -15.06 10.39 12.92
C TRP A 453 -16.11 9.27 12.99
N ARG A 454 -17.37 9.61 12.69
CA ARG A 454 -18.49 8.67 12.73
C ARG A 454 -19.26 8.69 11.41
N GLY A 455 -19.27 7.55 10.74
CA GLY A 455 -20.05 7.38 9.52
C GLY A 455 -20.19 5.92 9.11
N VAL A 456 -21.00 5.69 8.08
CA VAL A 456 -21.27 4.37 7.52
C VAL A 456 -20.66 4.24 6.12
N PHE A 457 -20.13 3.07 5.80
CA PHE A 457 -19.65 2.75 4.46
C PHE A 457 -20.85 2.54 3.54
N ILE A 458 -20.92 3.24 2.40
CA ILE A 458 -22.03 3.09 1.46
C ILE A 458 -21.73 2.14 0.31
N ALA A 459 -20.66 2.42 -0.43
CA ALA A 459 -20.31 1.66 -1.63
C ALA A 459 -18.88 2.01 -2.03
N ALA A 460 -18.11 1.03 -2.49
CA ALA A 460 -16.85 1.28 -3.19
C ALA A 460 -17.09 1.69 -4.65
N ALA A 461 -16.07 2.24 -5.31
CA ALA A 461 -16.11 2.47 -6.76
C ALA A 461 -16.44 1.18 -7.56
N SER A 462 -15.97 0.03 -7.10
CA SER A 462 -16.29 -1.29 -7.68
C SER A 462 -17.77 -1.66 -7.60
N ASP A 463 -18.55 -1.04 -6.73
CA ASP A 463 -19.98 -1.34 -6.54
C ASP A 463 -20.90 -0.59 -7.50
N LEU A 464 -20.38 0.39 -8.24
CA LEU A 464 -21.18 1.05 -9.28
C LEU A 464 -21.70 0.02 -10.31
N PRO A 465 -22.93 0.14 -10.81
CA PRO A 465 -23.40 -0.77 -11.85
C PRO A 465 -22.65 -0.50 -13.16
N ALA A 466 -22.41 -1.55 -13.96
CA ALA A 466 -21.79 -1.40 -15.27
C ALA A 466 -22.52 -0.38 -16.16
N SER A 467 -23.85 -0.31 -16.04
CA SER A 467 -24.69 0.67 -16.75
C SER A 467 -24.32 2.14 -16.53
N VAL A 468 -23.64 2.48 -15.43
CA VAL A 468 -23.12 3.84 -15.19
C VAL A 468 -21.90 4.14 -16.05
N ILE A 469 -21.09 3.11 -16.37
CA ILE A 469 -19.86 3.25 -17.15
C ILE A 469 -19.98 2.76 -18.60
N ASP A 470 -21.03 2.01 -18.94
CA ASP A 470 -21.28 1.44 -20.28
C ASP A 470 -21.13 2.45 -21.41
N PRO A 471 -21.63 3.69 -21.33
CA PRO A 471 -21.44 4.68 -22.40
C PRO A 471 -19.98 5.01 -22.67
N TRP A 472 -19.11 4.92 -21.66
CA TRP A 472 -17.66 5.10 -21.84
C TRP A 472 -16.99 3.83 -22.34
N THR A 473 -17.38 2.67 -21.83
CA THR A 473 -16.84 1.36 -22.24
C THR A 473 -17.10 1.07 -23.72
N GLN A 474 -18.31 1.37 -24.22
CA GLN A 474 -18.65 1.20 -25.63
C GLN A 474 -17.78 2.07 -26.55
N ARG A 475 -17.58 3.34 -26.17
CA ARG A 475 -16.71 4.28 -26.91
C ARG A 475 -15.24 3.85 -26.96
N ILE A 476 -14.74 3.18 -25.91
CA ILE A 476 -13.38 2.60 -25.88
C ILE A 476 -13.26 1.44 -26.88
N ALA A 477 -14.30 0.60 -26.98
CA ALA A 477 -14.33 -0.55 -27.89
C ALA A 477 -14.50 -0.15 -29.37
N GLU A 478 -15.16 0.97 -29.65
CA GLU A 478 -15.44 1.46 -31.01
C GLU A 478 -14.27 2.21 -31.66
N LYS A 479 -13.31 2.74 -30.89
CA LYS A 479 -12.22 3.56 -31.43
C LYS A 479 -10.97 2.73 -31.76
N ASP A 480 -10.63 2.68 -33.05
CA ASP A 480 -9.27 2.40 -33.51
C ASP A 480 -8.30 3.47 -32.98
N HIS A 481 -7.11 3.04 -32.58
CA HIS A 481 -6.04 3.77 -31.89
C HIS A 481 -5.89 5.26 -32.29
N ALA A 482 -6.66 6.14 -31.65
CA ALA A 482 -6.44 7.57 -31.73
C ALA A 482 -5.35 7.95 -30.72
N ASP A 483 -4.26 8.52 -31.23
CA ASP A 483 -3.16 9.04 -30.42
C ASP A 483 -3.68 10.10 -29.42
N PRO A 484 -3.59 9.88 -28.09
CA PRO A 484 -4.08 10.81 -27.09
C PRO A 484 -3.37 12.18 -27.15
N GLU A 485 -2.13 12.25 -27.66
CA GLU A 485 -1.41 13.51 -27.85
C GLU A 485 -1.98 14.35 -29.01
N ARG A 486 -2.56 13.71 -30.04
CA ARG A 486 -3.17 14.43 -31.18
C ARG A 486 -4.43 15.20 -30.81
N VAL A 487 -5.17 14.77 -29.79
CA VAL A 487 -6.39 15.47 -29.31
C VAL A 487 -6.07 16.89 -28.81
N TRP A 488 -4.84 17.12 -28.35
CA TRP A 488 -4.37 18.41 -27.83
C TRP A 488 -3.84 19.38 -28.89
N THR A 489 -3.62 18.92 -30.13
CA THR A 489 -2.90 19.73 -31.14
C THR A 489 -3.73 20.76 -31.90
N HIS A 490 -5.06 20.71 -31.84
CA HIS A 490 -5.90 21.72 -32.50
C HIS A 490 -6.24 22.87 -31.55
N ARG A 491 -5.30 23.80 -31.38
CA ARG A 491 -5.58 25.11 -30.79
C ARG A 491 -6.44 25.91 -31.76
N HIS A 492 -7.76 25.77 -31.64
CA HIS A 492 -8.72 26.64 -32.31
C HIS A 492 -8.52 28.08 -31.83
N ARG A 493 -8.00 28.93 -32.72
CA ARG A 493 -7.55 30.28 -32.34
C ARG A 493 -8.67 31.31 -32.34
N SER A 494 -9.78 31.04 -33.03
CA SER A 494 -10.87 31.99 -33.16
C SER A 494 -12.05 31.61 -32.25
N PRO A 495 -12.61 32.56 -31.46
CA PRO A 495 -13.86 32.35 -30.75
C PRO A 495 -15.06 31.98 -31.64
N ARG A 496 -14.93 32.16 -32.96
CA ARG A 496 -15.94 31.76 -33.96
C ARG A 496 -15.83 30.29 -34.38
N ASP A 497 -14.73 29.62 -34.06
CA ASP A 497 -14.56 28.20 -34.37
C ASP A 497 -15.44 27.35 -33.45
N GLN A 498 -16.15 26.35 -33.99
CA GLN A 498 -16.99 25.46 -33.19
C GLN A 498 -16.20 24.70 -32.10
N GLY A 499 -14.91 24.45 -32.33
CA GLY A 499 -14.00 23.80 -31.38
C GLY A 499 -13.31 24.74 -30.39
N PHE A 500 -13.58 26.05 -30.41
CA PHE A 500 -12.97 27.01 -29.48
C PHE A 500 -13.13 26.56 -28.02
N ALA A 501 -12.06 26.63 -27.24
CA ALA A 501 -12.04 26.25 -25.82
C ALA A 501 -12.49 24.81 -25.49
N GLN A 502 -12.63 23.93 -26.49
CA GLN A 502 -13.11 22.56 -26.27
C GLN A 502 -12.24 21.80 -25.26
N HIS A 503 -10.93 22.06 -25.24
CA HIS A 503 -9.98 21.46 -24.31
C HIS A 503 -10.28 21.76 -22.82
N LEU A 504 -11.05 22.80 -22.50
CA LEU A 504 -11.48 23.12 -21.12
C LEU A 504 -12.67 22.27 -20.66
N GLY A 505 -13.42 21.67 -21.58
CA GLY A 505 -14.66 20.95 -21.28
C GLY A 505 -14.48 19.59 -20.63
N VAL A 506 -15.51 19.15 -19.90
CA VAL A 506 -15.61 17.79 -19.33
C VAL A 506 -15.55 16.73 -20.43
N ALA A 507 -16.30 16.91 -21.53
CA ALA A 507 -16.33 15.95 -22.64
C ALA A 507 -14.94 15.64 -23.22
N THR A 508 -14.04 16.63 -23.24
CA THR A 508 -12.66 16.44 -23.71
C THR A 508 -11.81 15.68 -22.71
N GLY A 509 -12.00 15.92 -21.41
CA GLY A 509 -11.38 15.13 -20.35
C GLY A 509 -11.79 13.66 -20.43
N GLU A 510 -13.09 13.40 -20.61
CA GLU A 510 -13.60 12.04 -20.80
C GLU A 510 -13.02 11.37 -22.06
N ALA A 511 -13.00 12.09 -23.19
CA ALA A 511 -12.44 11.57 -24.43
C ALA A 511 -10.94 11.25 -24.32
N TRP A 512 -10.20 12.04 -23.55
CA TRP A 512 -8.79 11.80 -23.27
C TRP A 512 -8.62 10.55 -22.40
N LEU A 513 -9.38 10.39 -21.32
CA LEU A 513 -9.35 9.19 -20.48
C LEU A 513 -9.64 7.94 -21.30
N GLN A 514 -10.65 8.00 -22.16
CA GLN A 514 -10.99 6.90 -23.06
C GLN A 514 -9.81 6.54 -23.97
N ALA A 515 -9.20 7.53 -24.63
CA ALA A 515 -8.05 7.30 -25.51
C ALA A 515 -6.86 6.68 -24.76
N SER A 516 -6.58 7.15 -23.54
CA SER A 516 -5.53 6.56 -22.68
C SER A 516 -5.86 5.11 -22.30
N LEU A 517 -7.10 4.82 -21.92
CA LEU A 517 -7.54 3.48 -21.51
C LEU A 517 -7.67 2.49 -22.68
N SER A 518 -7.82 2.98 -23.92
CA SER A 518 -7.84 2.13 -25.14
C SER A 518 -6.50 1.46 -25.44
N ALA A 519 -5.42 1.83 -24.74
CA ALA A 519 -4.11 1.20 -24.94
C ALA A 519 -4.13 -0.31 -24.58
N PRO A 520 -3.37 -1.16 -25.30
CA PRO A 520 -3.44 -2.62 -25.16
C PRO A 520 -2.86 -3.14 -23.84
N TYR A 521 -2.04 -2.34 -23.14
CA TYR A 521 -1.44 -2.73 -21.86
C TYR A 521 -2.39 -2.56 -20.66
N HIS A 522 -3.53 -1.89 -20.82
CA HIS A 522 -4.54 -1.81 -19.77
C HIS A 522 -5.46 -3.04 -19.78
N SER A 523 -5.53 -3.74 -18.65
CA SER A 523 -6.48 -4.81 -18.42
C SER A 523 -7.92 -4.29 -18.33
N ALA A 524 -8.91 -5.17 -18.57
CA ALA A 524 -10.32 -4.80 -18.42
C ALA A 524 -10.64 -4.29 -17.00
N ALA A 525 -10.03 -4.88 -15.96
CA ALA A 525 -10.21 -4.46 -14.57
C ALA A 525 -9.67 -3.04 -14.31
N GLU A 526 -8.52 -2.67 -14.89
CA GLU A 526 -7.96 -1.32 -14.75
C GLU A 526 -8.82 -0.27 -15.47
N ARG A 527 -9.35 -0.61 -16.65
CA ARG A 527 -10.28 0.26 -17.39
C ARG A 527 -11.55 0.51 -16.57
N ASP A 528 -12.18 -0.55 -16.08
CA ASP A 528 -13.37 -0.45 -15.24
C ASP A 528 -13.10 0.39 -14.00
N ARG A 529 -11.99 0.14 -13.28
CA ARG A 529 -11.59 0.92 -12.10
C ARG A 529 -11.47 2.40 -12.42
N ALA A 530 -10.75 2.78 -13.47
CA ALA A 530 -10.55 4.18 -13.82
C ALA A 530 -11.87 4.90 -14.17
N LEU A 531 -12.76 4.25 -14.94
CA LEU A 531 -14.06 4.81 -15.30
C LEU A 531 -14.98 4.98 -14.08
N ARG A 532 -14.97 4.03 -13.16
CA ARG A 532 -15.74 4.09 -11.90
C ARG A 532 -15.20 5.17 -10.97
N CYS A 533 -13.87 5.31 -10.86
CA CYS A 533 -13.25 6.41 -10.13
C CYS A 533 -13.64 7.77 -10.71
N LEU A 534 -13.65 7.93 -12.04
CA LEU A 534 -14.13 9.17 -12.68
C LEU A 534 -15.59 9.45 -12.33
N ALA A 535 -16.46 8.45 -12.40
CA ALA A 535 -17.89 8.60 -12.09
C ALA A 535 -18.15 9.13 -10.67
N LEU A 536 -17.34 8.68 -9.69
CA LEU A 536 -17.40 9.18 -8.32
C LEU A 536 -16.74 10.55 -8.16
N ALA A 537 -15.48 10.69 -8.61
CA ALA A 537 -14.67 11.87 -8.38
C ALA A 537 -15.23 13.13 -9.06
N ARG A 538 -15.92 13.01 -10.20
CA ARG A 538 -16.39 14.16 -10.98
C ARG A 538 -17.38 15.06 -10.24
N ASN A 539 -18.07 14.53 -9.22
CA ASN A 539 -19.08 15.29 -8.44
C ASN A 539 -18.59 15.65 -7.03
N VAL A 540 -17.33 15.35 -6.71
CA VAL A 540 -16.75 15.75 -5.42
C VAL A 540 -16.59 17.25 -5.41
N ASP A 541 -17.04 17.94 -4.37
CA ASP A 541 -16.91 19.41 -4.32
C ASP A 541 -15.44 19.82 -4.29
N ASP A 542 -14.65 19.40 -3.30
CA ASP A 542 -13.22 19.73 -3.23
C ASP A 542 -12.35 18.52 -3.60
N LEU A 543 -11.65 18.57 -4.73
CA LEU A 543 -10.82 17.45 -5.18
C LEU A 543 -9.59 17.21 -4.30
N ARG A 544 -9.19 18.16 -3.45
CA ARG A 544 -8.04 18.02 -2.53
C ARG A 544 -8.23 16.93 -1.48
N ILE A 545 -9.48 16.51 -1.24
CA ILE A 545 -9.80 15.45 -0.29
C ILE A 545 -9.57 14.05 -0.84
N LEU A 546 -9.29 13.92 -2.15
CA LEU A 546 -9.22 12.63 -2.86
C LEU A 546 -7.82 12.03 -2.95
N ASP A 547 -6.78 12.72 -2.52
CA ASP A 547 -5.40 12.23 -2.59
C ASP A 547 -4.72 12.28 -1.22
N ASP A 548 -4.05 11.18 -0.86
CA ASP A 548 -3.29 11.02 0.37
C ASP A 548 -1.85 10.67 0.00
N LEU A 549 -0.94 11.63 0.19
CA LEU A 549 0.46 11.58 -0.25
C LEU A 549 1.29 10.44 0.38
N THR A 550 0.73 9.67 1.31
CA THR A 550 1.43 8.60 2.00
C THR A 550 1.71 7.35 1.15
N ALA A 551 1.06 7.19 -0.02
CA ALA A 551 1.21 6.01 -0.87
C ALA A 551 1.62 6.34 -2.32
N TYR A 552 2.88 6.72 -2.55
CA TYR A 552 3.37 7.07 -3.89
C TYR A 552 3.26 5.94 -4.94
N ARG A 553 3.28 4.67 -4.51
CA ARG A 553 3.27 3.49 -5.41
C ARG A 553 1.87 3.05 -5.81
N ASN A 554 0.86 3.30 -4.97
CA ASN A 554 -0.53 2.96 -5.22
C ASN A 554 -1.35 4.23 -5.10
N ARG A 555 -1.57 4.97 -6.19
CA ARG A 555 -2.46 6.15 -6.11
C ARG A 555 -3.91 5.71 -6.06
N THR A 556 -4.69 6.29 -5.14
CA THR A 556 -6.13 6.07 -5.05
C THR A 556 -6.84 6.44 -6.36
N ILE A 557 -6.42 7.57 -6.95
CA ILE A 557 -6.93 8.07 -8.23
C ILE A 557 -5.88 7.88 -9.33
N PRO A 558 -6.20 7.13 -10.40
CA PRO A 558 -5.30 7.03 -11.55
C PRO A 558 -5.02 8.41 -12.15
N VAL A 559 -3.76 8.67 -12.55
CA VAL A 559 -3.35 9.93 -13.21
C VAL A 559 -4.26 10.28 -14.38
N ALA A 560 -4.70 9.26 -15.12
CA ALA A 560 -5.58 9.45 -16.24
C ALA A 560 -6.95 10.07 -15.85
N VAL A 561 -7.44 9.75 -14.64
CA VAL A 561 -8.67 10.34 -14.09
C VAL A 561 -8.44 11.79 -13.70
N TRP A 562 -7.27 12.16 -13.16
CA TRP A 562 -6.94 13.57 -12.89
C TRP A 562 -7.01 14.43 -14.14
N ASN A 563 -6.41 13.97 -15.24
CA ASN A 563 -6.47 14.64 -16.55
C ASN A 563 -7.91 14.76 -17.10
N ALA A 564 -8.80 13.86 -16.70
CA ALA A 564 -10.21 13.90 -17.03
C ALA A 564 -11.03 14.86 -16.15
N LEU A 565 -10.53 15.24 -14.96
CA LEU A 565 -11.18 16.15 -14.02
C LEU A 565 -10.71 17.61 -14.17
N LEU A 566 -9.43 17.81 -14.47
CA LEU A 566 -8.80 19.14 -14.57
C LEU A 566 -8.33 19.41 -16.00
N ALA A 567 -8.42 20.67 -16.42
CA ALA A 567 -7.78 21.11 -17.64
C ALA A 567 -6.32 21.51 -17.35
N THR A 568 -5.42 21.23 -18.28
CA THR A 568 -4.01 21.65 -18.14
C THR A 568 -3.79 23.10 -18.62
N GLU A 569 -4.71 23.65 -19.41
CA GLU A 569 -4.68 25.04 -19.86
C GLU A 569 -5.52 25.92 -18.92
N GLY A 570 -5.05 27.15 -18.69
CA GLY A 570 -5.73 28.14 -17.84
C GLY A 570 -6.96 28.76 -18.50
N LEU A 571 -7.74 29.49 -17.71
CA LEU A 571 -8.90 30.25 -18.19
C LEU A 571 -8.45 31.60 -18.73
N ASP A 572 -8.89 31.96 -19.94
CA ASP A 572 -8.80 33.34 -20.42
C ASP A 572 -10.00 34.13 -19.90
N LEU A 573 -9.73 34.96 -18.89
CA LEU A 573 -10.72 35.77 -18.20
C LEU A 573 -10.90 37.17 -18.82
N GLN A 574 -10.24 37.48 -19.94
CA GLN A 574 -10.30 38.80 -20.58
C GLN A 574 -11.74 39.30 -20.80
N PRO A 575 -12.72 38.52 -21.29
CA PRO A 575 -14.09 39.02 -21.49
C PRO A 575 -14.77 39.54 -20.21
N PHE A 576 -14.34 39.07 -19.05
CA PHE A 576 -14.97 39.35 -17.76
C PHE A 576 -14.30 40.53 -17.02
N GLN A 577 -13.10 40.92 -17.43
CA GLN A 577 -12.44 42.13 -16.94
C GLN A 577 -13.27 43.37 -17.29
N GLN A 578 -13.17 44.42 -16.46
CA GLN A 578 -13.84 45.70 -16.75
C GLN A 578 -13.25 46.34 -18.01
N GLU A 579 -14.04 47.21 -18.65
CA GLU A 579 -13.51 48.02 -19.74
C GLU A 579 -12.41 48.94 -19.20
N ASN A 580 -11.21 48.82 -19.77
CA ASN A 580 -10.10 49.72 -19.49
C ASN A 580 -9.69 50.42 -20.79
N GLU A 581 -9.88 51.74 -20.84
CA GLU A 581 -9.57 52.58 -22.01
C GLU A 581 -8.07 52.81 -22.18
N THR A 582 -7.25 52.56 -21.15
CA THR A 582 -5.79 52.77 -21.21
C THR A 582 -5.00 51.58 -21.72
N GLU A 583 -5.63 50.40 -21.89
CA GLU A 583 -4.96 49.21 -22.43
C GLU A 583 -4.97 49.19 -23.96
N PHE A 584 -3.80 48.93 -24.56
CA PHE A 584 -3.59 48.97 -26.01
C PHE A 584 -4.48 47.99 -26.81
N LEU A 585 -4.94 46.89 -26.19
CA LEU A 585 -5.85 45.91 -26.82
C LEU A 585 -7.34 46.15 -26.48
N GLY A 586 -7.63 47.19 -25.69
CA GLY A 586 -8.92 47.42 -25.05
C GLY A 586 -9.20 46.32 -24.03
N GLY A 587 -9.41 46.70 -22.76
CA GLY A 587 -9.73 45.73 -21.71
C GLY A 587 -10.97 44.86 -22.01
N GLY A 588 -11.41 44.09 -21.03
CA GLY A 588 -12.61 43.26 -21.15
C GLY A 588 -13.89 44.04 -21.47
N ILE A 589 -15.00 43.32 -21.69
CA ILE A 589 -16.35 43.89 -21.88
C ILE A 589 -17.14 43.96 -20.57
N GLY A 590 -16.53 43.56 -19.45
CA GLY A 590 -17.20 43.44 -18.15
C GLY A 590 -18.38 42.48 -18.21
N ALA A 591 -18.24 41.36 -18.93
CA ALA A 591 -19.22 40.29 -18.90
C ALA A 591 -19.30 39.73 -17.45
N PRO A 592 -20.49 39.39 -16.95
CA PRO A 592 -20.60 38.83 -15.60
C PRO A 592 -19.98 37.43 -15.56
N LEU A 593 -19.24 37.05 -14.51
CA LEU A 593 -18.73 35.67 -14.39
C LEU A 593 -19.86 34.64 -14.28
N SER A 594 -20.93 34.95 -13.53
CA SER A 594 -22.14 34.13 -13.39
C SER A 594 -21.80 32.65 -13.13
N VAL A 595 -22.15 31.75 -14.04
CA VAL A 595 -21.97 30.28 -13.93
C VAL A 595 -20.51 29.84 -13.86
N LEU A 596 -19.58 30.73 -14.22
CA LEU A 596 -18.15 30.50 -14.15
C LEU A 596 -17.55 30.93 -12.80
N ALA A 597 -18.26 31.74 -12.00
CA ALA A 597 -17.69 32.33 -10.78
C ALA A 597 -17.14 31.26 -9.84
N ASP A 598 -17.89 30.18 -9.63
CA ASP A 598 -17.54 29.09 -8.72
C ASP A 598 -16.69 27.98 -9.38
N VAL A 599 -16.18 28.20 -10.60
CA VAL A 599 -15.24 27.25 -11.21
C VAL A 599 -13.98 27.19 -10.35
N GLN A 600 -13.70 26.01 -9.86
CA GLN A 600 -12.57 25.75 -8.97
C GLN A 600 -11.25 25.73 -9.73
N ILE A 601 -10.23 26.31 -9.11
CA ILE A 601 -8.86 26.39 -9.59
C ILE A 601 -7.92 25.87 -8.51
N TYR A 602 -7.00 25.01 -8.92
CA TYR A 602 -6.02 24.38 -8.04
C TYR A 602 -4.61 24.85 -8.39
N THR A 603 -3.87 25.34 -7.40
CA THR A 603 -2.47 25.78 -7.52
C THR A 603 -1.66 25.31 -6.31
N THR A 604 -0.36 25.11 -6.47
CA THR A 604 0.53 24.81 -5.35
C THR A 604 0.75 26.00 -4.41
N ASP A 605 0.59 27.22 -4.93
CA ASP A 605 0.73 28.46 -4.16
C ASP A 605 -0.13 29.55 -4.80
N ALA A 606 -1.01 30.17 -4.01
CA ALA A 606 -1.81 31.32 -4.37
C ALA A 606 -1.30 32.62 -3.75
N ASP A 607 -0.41 32.57 -2.76
CA ASP A 607 0.13 33.75 -2.07
C ASP A 607 1.64 33.93 -2.38
N PRO A 608 2.00 34.88 -3.26
CA PRO A 608 3.39 35.12 -3.66
C PRO A 608 4.29 35.56 -2.50
N ALA A 609 3.72 36.03 -1.38
CA ALA A 609 4.49 36.47 -0.22
C ALA A 609 5.03 35.30 0.63
N THR A 610 4.43 34.10 0.50
CA THR A 610 4.73 32.97 1.39
C THR A 610 5.64 31.91 0.77
N MET A 611 5.50 31.50 -0.51
CA MET A 611 6.33 30.42 -1.09
C MET A 611 6.53 30.45 -2.63
N GLY A 612 6.96 31.57 -3.22
CA GLY A 612 7.42 31.56 -4.62
C GLY A 612 6.29 31.50 -5.65
N LYS A 613 6.53 30.90 -6.83
CA LYS A 613 5.56 30.93 -7.94
C LYS A 613 4.51 29.83 -7.78
N GLY A 614 3.24 30.15 -8.05
CA GLY A 614 2.19 29.15 -8.18
C GLY A 614 2.43 28.20 -9.36
N HIS A 615 2.13 26.92 -9.17
CA HIS A 615 2.26 25.87 -10.17
C HIS A 615 0.97 25.06 -10.34
N SER A 616 0.69 24.70 -11.59
CA SER A 616 -0.33 23.71 -11.93
C SER A 616 0.03 22.33 -11.36
N PRO A 617 -0.94 21.50 -10.95
CA PRO A 617 -0.75 20.08 -10.59
C PRO A 617 -0.02 19.22 -11.64
N TYR A 618 0.11 19.70 -12.87
CA TYR A 618 0.79 19.02 -13.97
C TYR A 618 2.18 19.60 -14.28
N CYS A 619 2.61 20.60 -13.52
CA CYS A 619 3.94 21.17 -13.71
C CYS A 619 5.00 20.18 -13.23
N SER A 620 6.11 20.06 -13.97
CA SER A 620 7.28 19.29 -13.55
C SER A 620 7.89 19.77 -12.23
N HIS A 621 7.67 21.04 -11.86
CA HIS A 621 8.06 21.60 -10.56
C HIS A 621 7.11 21.24 -9.43
N SER A 622 5.88 20.81 -9.74
CA SER A 622 4.97 20.23 -8.76
C SER A 622 5.36 18.76 -8.57
N ARG A 623 5.53 18.33 -7.31
CA ARG A 623 5.99 16.96 -7.00
C ARG A 623 4.92 15.88 -7.26
N GLY A 624 3.75 16.24 -7.78
CA GLY A 624 2.59 15.36 -7.97
C GLY A 624 2.05 15.34 -9.40
N ALA A 625 1.13 14.42 -9.70
CA ALA A 625 0.37 14.41 -10.96
C ALA A 625 -1.13 14.29 -10.63
N GLY A 626 -1.58 15.17 -9.72
CA GLY A 626 -2.86 15.14 -9.03
C GLY A 626 -2.95 16.28 -8.01
N VAL A 627 -4.11 16.46 -7.37
CA VAL A 627 -4.37 17.53 -6.40
C VAL A 627 -4.41 16.95 -4.99
N THR A 628 -3.76 17.64 -4.05
CA THR A 628 -3.65 17.19 -2.65
C THR A 628 -4.13 18.26 -1.69
N LYS A 629 -4.28 17.92 -0.39
CA LYS A 629 -4.65 18.87 0.67
C LYS A 629 -3.73 20.09 0.82
N TYR A 630 -2.53 20.06 0.23
CA TYR A 630 -1.58 21.18 0.28
C TYR A 630 -1.73 22.15 -0.90
N TYR A 631 -2.63 21.89 -1.84
CA TYR A 631 -2.95 22.83 -2.91
C TYR A 631 -3.91 23.89 -2.38
N ASP A 632 -3.73 25.11 -2.85
CA ASP A 632 -4.71 26.17 -2.67
C ASP A 632 -5.89 25.94 -3.62
N LEU A 633 -7.08 26.21 -3.11
CA LEU A 633 -8.32 26.18 -3.86
C LEU A 633 -8.82 27.62 -4.04
N LEU A 634 -8.77 28.08 -5.28
CA LEU A 634 -9.32 29.36 -5.72
C LEU A 634 -10.57 29.13 -6.54
N THR A 635 -11.34 30.19 -6.76
CA THR A 635 -12.43 30.25 -7.73
C THR A 635 -12.06 31.15 -8.90
N ALA A 636 -12.79 31.08 -10.02
CA ALA A 636 -12.56 31.99 -11.14
C ALA A 636 -12.87 33.44 -10.77
N ALA A 637 -13.74 33.67 -9.77
CA ALA A 637 -13.96 34.99 -9.19
C ALA A 637 -12.72 35.51 -8.45
N ASP A 638 -12.04 34.65 -7.69
CA ASP A 638 -10.79 35.02 -7.00
C ASP A 638 -9.68 35.35 -8.01
N LEU A 639 -9.56 34.55 -9.08
CA LEU A 639 -8.61 34.83 -10.17
C LEU A 639 -8.87 36.15 -10.88
N LEU A 640 -10.14 36.55 -11.03
CA LEU A 640 -10.49 37.83 -11.66
C LEU A 640 -10.29 39.02 -10.70
N GLY A 641 -10.48 38.79 -9.39
CA GLY A 641 -10.46 39.83 -8.38
C GLY A 641 -9.08 40.20 -7.85
N ASN A 642 -8.06 39.38 -8.12
CA ASN A 642 -6.70 39.58 -7.61
C ASN A 642 -5.67 39.52 -8.77
N GLU A 643 -4.93 40.61 -8.95
CA GLU A 643 -3.89 40.74 -9.99
C GLU A 643 -2.48 40.40 -9.47
N ASP A 644 -2.32 40.20 -8.16
CA ASP A 644 -1.01 40.08 -7.51
C ASP A 644 -0.41 38.66 -7.58
N PHE A 645 -1.07 37.70 -8.22
CA PHE A 645 -0.57 36.33 -8.30
C PHE A 645 0.74 36.21 -9.09
N ASP A 646 1.74 35.50 -8.54
CA ASP A 646 2.99 35.17 -9.25
C ASP A 646 2.95 33.77 -9.87
N TRP A 647 2.57 33.69 -11.14
CA TRP A 647 2.44 32.42 -11.85
C TRP A 647 3.73 31.91 -12.49
N CYS A 648 3.90 30.60 -12.50
CA CYS A 648 4.91 29.96 -13.31
C CYS A 648 4.63 30.12 -14.81
N SER A 649 5.54 30.79 -15.52
CA SER A 649 5.42 31.06 -16.96
C SER A 649 5.38 29.81 -17.86
N GLN A 650 5.84 28.66 -17.36
CA GLN A 650 5.84 27.39 -18.12
C GLN A 650 4.49 26.67 -18.06
N CYS A 651 3.81 26.70 -16.91
CA CYS A 651 2.56 25.96 -16.70
C CYS A 651 1.32 26.85 -16.55
N GLY A 652 1.48 28.18 -16.60
CA GLY A 652 0.40 29.15 -16.34
C GLY A 652 0.02 29.29 -14.85
N GLY A 653 0.58 28.44 -13.99
CA GLY A 653 0.51 28.57 -12.54
C GLY A 653 -0.62 27.81 -11.85
N TYR A 654 -1.63 27.33 -12.58
CA TYR A 654 -2.78 26.64 -11.98
C TYR A 654 -3.44 25.65 -12.94
N ALA A 655 -4.37 24.84 -12.44
CA ALA A 655 -5.28 24.03 -13.26
C ALA A 655 -6.74 24.28 -12.87
N PRO A 656 -7.61 24.69 -13.80
CA PRO A 656 -9.03 24.79 -13.53
C PRO A 656 -9.70 23.42 -13.61
N ARG A 657 -10.74 23.22 -12.80
CA ARG A 657 -11.68 22.12 -12.97
C ARG A 657 -12.34 22.26 -14.34
N ARG A 658 -12.50 21.14 -15.05
CA ARG A 658 -13.09 21.16 -16.39
C ARG A 658 -14.50 21.71 -16.37
N LEU A 659 -14.80 22.53 -17.37
CA LEU A 659 -16.06 23.24 -17.51
C LEU A 659 -17.17 22.27 -17.94
N THR A 660 -18.31 22.33 -17.25
CA THR A 660 -19.55 21.67 -17.69
C THR A 660 -20.04 22.25 -19.02
N ASP A 661 -20.92 21.56 -19.73
CA ASP A 661 -21.45 22.05 -21.02
C ASP A 661 -22.09 23.47 -20.92
N PRO A 662 -22.88 23.79 -19.87
CA PRO A 662 -23.38 25.16 -19.68
C PRO A 662 -22.27 26.20 -19.45
N GLN A 663 -21.27 25.86 -18.63
CA GLN A 663 -20.12 26.74 -18.35
C GLN A 663 -19.27 26.98 -19.60
N LEU A 664 -18.96 25.92 -20.35
CA LEU A 664 -18.20 26.01 -21.60
C LEU A 664 -18.97 26.79 -22.66
N GLY A 665 -20.28 26.57 -22.77
CA GLY A 665 -21.15 27.34 -23.65
C GLY A 665 -21.13 28.83 -23.30
N TYR A 666 -21.19 29.16 -22.00
CA TYR A 666 -21.10 30.55 -21.54
C TYR A 666 -19.74 31.18 -21.84
N TYR A 667 -18.66 30.47 -21.53
CA TYR A 667 -17.30 30.89 -21.81
C TYR A 667 -17.12 31.24 -23.29
N ARG A 668 -17.59 30.36 -24.19
CA ARG A 668 -17.57 30.59 -25.65
C ARG A 668 -18.39 31.80 -26.06
N ALA A 669 -19.60 31.96 -25.51
CA ALA A 669 -20.47 33.09 -25.81
C ALA A 669 -19.82 34.42 -25.39
N ALA A 670 -19.22 34.49 -24.21
CA ALA A 670 -18.53 35.69 -23.72
C ALA A 670 -17.34 36.07 -24.61
N HIS A 671 -16.54 35.08 -25.03
CA HIS A 671 -15.41 35.27 -25.94
C HIS A 671 -15.85 35.70 -27.36
N ARG A 672 -16.96 35.17 -27.88
CA ARG A 672 -17.57 35.67 -29.14
C ARG A 672 -17.97 37.13 -29.01
N LEU A 673 -18.60 37.50 -27.88
CA LEU A 673 -19.02 38.88 -27.62
C LEU A 673 -17.82 39.84 -27.51
N GLN A 674 -16.74 39.40 -26.84
CA GLN A 674 -15.48 40.14 -26.74
C GLN A 674 -14.84 40.35 -28.11
N ALA A 675 -14.79 39.32 -28.95
CA ALA A 675 -14.24 39.40 -30.31
C ALA A 675 -15.01 40.41 -31.18
N ILE A 676 -16.35 40.43 -31.09
CA ILE A 676 -17.18 41.44 -31.76
C ILE A 676 -16.86 42.84 -31.21
N ALA A 677 -16.76 43.00 -29.89
CA ALA A 677 -16.45 44.27 -29.26
C ALA A 677 -15.07 44.81 -29.68
N GLN A 678 -14.02 43.99 -29.69
CA GLN A 678 -12.68 44.36 -30.16
C GLN A 678 -12.69 44.77 -31.63
N ARG A 679 -13.44 44.04 -32.48
CA ARG A 679 -13.55 44.37 -33.91
C ARG A 679 -14.27 45.69 -34.16
N LEU A 680 -15.31 46.00 -33.36
CA LEU A 680 -16.01 47.29 -33.42
C LEU A 680 -15.20 48.44 -32.80
N ARG A 681 -14.28 48.17 -31.88
CA ARG A 681 -13.34 49.15 -31.29
C ARG A 681 -12.17 49.47 -32.22
N SER A 682 -11.71 48.50 -33.02
CA SER A 682 -10.58 48.71 -33.93
C SER A 682 -10.83 49.84 -34.93
N GLU A 683 -10.06 50.92 -34.81
CA GLU A 683 -10.07 52.05 -35.75
C GLU A 683 -9.37 51.72 -37.06
N HIS A 684 -8.41 50.79 -37.02
CA HIS A 684 -7.50 50.44 -38.12
C HIS A 684 -8.07 49.39 -39.08
N SER A 685 -9.25 48.82 -38.79
CA SER A 685 -9.89 47.84 -39.65
C SER A 685 -11.40 48.10 -39.68
N GLN A 686 -11.87 48.83 -40.68
CA GLN A 686 -13.31 48.99 -40.91
C GLN A 686 -13.88 47.66 -41.41
N PRO A 687 -14.82 47.04 -40.67
CA PRO A 687 -15.45 45.81 -41.13
C PRO A 687 -16.26 46.09 -42.40
N ASN A 688 -16.14 45.22 -43.41
CA ASN A 688 -16.93 45.34 -44.63
C ASN A 688 -18.42 45.02 -44.37
N ALA A 689 -19.28 45.29 -45.35
CA ALA A 689 -20.73 45.08 -45.21
C ALA A 689 -21.11 43.62 -44.87
N GLN A 690 -20.38 42.65 -45.40
CA GLN A 690 -20.60 41.22 -45.11
C GLN A 690 -20.19 40.88 -43.67
N GLU A 691 -19.07 41.40 -43.19
CA GLU A 691 -18.60 41.24 -41.81
C GLU A 691 -19.58 41.87 -40.81
N LEU A 692 -20.11 43.05 -41.10
CA LEU A 692 -21.12 43.71 -40.27
C LEU A 692 -22.44 42.91 -40.25
N ALA A 693 -22.86 42.34 -41.37
CA ALA A 693 -24.02 41.46 -41.43
C ALA A 693 -23.84 40.21 -40.56
N THR A 694 -22.66 39.56 -40.64
CA THR A 694 -22.30 38.42 -39.79
C THR A 694 -22.31 38.80 -38.31
N MET A 695 -21.69 39.93 -37.92
CA MET A 695 -21.69 40.39 -36.53
C MET A 695 -23.09 40.68 -36.00
N ARG A 696 -23.97 41.29 -36.80
CA ARG A 696 -25.37 41.53 -36.39
C ARG A 696 -26.12 40.21 -36.17
N SER A 697 -25.94 39.22 -37.07
CA SER A 697 -26.52 37.89 -36.88
C SER A 697 -25.99 37.19 -35.63
N GLU A 698 -24.69 37.28 -35.34
CA GLU A 698 -24.09 36.73 -34.12
C GLU A 698 -24.63 37.42 -32.86
N LEU A 699 -24.81 38.75 -32.89
CA LEU A 699 -25.39 39.52 -31.78
C LEU A 699 -26.87 39.17 -31.54
N ASP A 700 -27.65 38.92 -32.59
CA ASP A 700 -29.04 38.46 -32.46
C ASP A 700 -29.11 37.07 -31.81
N GLU A 701 -28.21 36.15 -32.18
CA GLU A 701 -28.06 34.85 -31.52
C GLU A 701 -27.67 35.01 -30.04
N LEU A 702 -26.65 35.82 -29.75
CA LEU A 702 -26.15 36.07 -28.39
C LEU A 702 -27.15 36.85 -27.51
N ARG A 703 -28.06 37.62 -28.10
CA ARG A 703 -29.14 38.31 -27.38
C ARG A 703 -30.12 37.32 -26.76
N GLU A 704 -30.45 36.27 -27.50
CA GLU A 704 -31.39 35.23 -27.05
C GLU A 704 -30.70 34.11 -26.26
N TRP A 705 -29.36 34.05 -26.32
CA TRP A 705 -28.56 33.04 -25.63
C TRP A 705 -28.74 33.06 -24.10
N ARG A 706 -28.82 31.87 -23.50
CA ARG A 706 -28.92 31.65 -22.04
C ARG A 706 -28.10 30.41 -21.62
N PRO A 707 -27.43 30.42 -20.45
CA PRO A 707 -26.78 29.23 -19.90
C PRO A 707 -27.85 28.30 -19.31
N GLY A 708 -28.42 27.41 -20.13
CA GLY A 708 -29.31 26.33 -19.69
C GLY A 708 -30.44 26.74 -18.71
N ASP A 709 -30.84 25.81 -17.84
CA ASP A 709 -31.84 26.00 -16.77
C ASP A 709 -31.24 26.59 -15.47
N ASP A 710 -30.09 27.25 -15.54
CA ASP A 710 -29.38 27.71 -14.34
C ASP A 710 -30.15 28.80 -13.58
N THR A 711 -30.40 28.55 -12.30
CA THR A 711 -31.01 29.49 -11.36
C THR A 711 -30.17 30.75 -11.12
N GLY A 712 -28.85 30.68 -11.31
CA GLY A 712 -27.90 31.79 -11.18
C GLY A 712 -27.96 32.81 -12.33
N TRP A 713 -28.50 32.43 -13.49
CA TRP A 713 -28.72 33.34 -14.64
C TRP A 713 -29.99 34.19 -14.47
N ARG A 714 -30.14 34.84 -13.32
CA ARG A 714 -31.27 35.71 -13.00
C ARG A 714 -30.80 37.05 -12.45
N GLY A 715 -31.67 38.05 -12.50
CA GLY A 715 -31.38 39.37 -11.92
C GLY A 715 -30.30 40.17 -12.67
N ALA A 716 -29.21 40.51 -11.98
CA ALA A 716 -28.23 41.50 -12.44
C ALA A 716 -27.34 41.00 -13.59
N ALA A 717 -26.88 39.75 -13.56
CA ALA A 717 -26.00 39.18 -14.59
C ALA A 717 -26.70 39.17 -15.97
N ALA A 718 -27.92 38.64 -16.04
CA ALA A 718 -28.70 38.63 -17.28
C ALA A 718 -29.05 40.03 -17.80
N ARG A 719 -29.19 41.02 -16.91
CA ARG A 719 -29.37 42.44 -17.30
C ARG A 719 -28.08 43.03 -17.87
N ARG A 720 -26.93 42.77 -17.24
CA ARG A 720 -25.62 43.24 -17.70
C ARG A 720 -25.29 42.65 -19.07
N TRP A 721 -25.47 41.34 -19.27
CA TRP A 721 -25.30 40.68 -20.56
C TRP A 721 -26.12 41.35 -21.67
N ARG A 722 -27.43 41.53 -21.44
CA ARG A 722 -28.33 42.20 -22.39
C ARG A 722 -27.95 43.66 -22.65
N ALA A 723 -27.40 44.35 -21.66
CA ALA A 723 -26.92 45.72 -21.83
C ALA A 723 -25.69 45.76 -22.76
N ILE A 724 -24.72 44.86 -22.58
CA ILE A 724 -23.54 44.74 -23.44
C ILE A 724 -23.95 44.43 -24.88
N VAL A 725 -24.79 43.40 -25.09
CA VAL A 725 -25.27 43.04 -26.43
C VAL A 725 -25.99 44.20 -27.10
N ARG A 726 -26.86 44.92 -26.37
CA ARG A 726 -27.58 46.09 -26.90
C ARG A 726 -26.63 47.21 -27.31
N ASP A 727 -25.60 47.49 -26.51
CA ASP A 727 -24.61 48.51 -26.84
C ASP A 727 -23.83 48.15 -28.10
N LEU A 728 -23.39 46.89 -28.22
CA LEU A 728 -22.69 46.40 -29.41
C LEU A 728 -23.56 46.42 -30.67
N VAL A 729 -24.86 46.08 -30.55
CA VAL A 729 -25.83 46.24 -31.66
C VAL A 729 -25.91 47.70 -32.08
N ALA A 730 -26.03 48.63 -31.14
CA ALA A 730 -26.10 50.07 -31.45
C ALA A 730 -24.82 50.57 -32.13
N ARG A 731 -23.64 50.11 -31.71
CA ARG A 731 -22.35 50.44 -32.35
C ARG A 731 -22.25 49.86 -33.76
N ALA A 732 -22.67 48.61 -33.94
CA ALA A 732 -22.69 47.95 -35.26
C ALA A 732 -23.70 48.57 -36.23
N SER A 733 -24.73 49.27 -35.75
CA SER A 733 -25.68 50.03 -36.57
C SER A 733 -25.19 51.43 -36.98
N LYS A 734 -24.20 51.98 -36.27
CA LYS A 734 -23.63 53.32 -36.54
C LYS A 734 -22.44 53.28 -37.53
N ARG A 735 -21.85 52.11 -37.74
CA ARG A 735 -20.91 51.82 -38.82
C ARG A 735 -21.68 51.27 -40.02
#